data_AF-A0A950EEK8-F1
#
_entry.id   AF-A0A950EEK8-F1
#
_cell.length_a   1.000
_cell.length_b   1.000
_cell.length_c   1.000
_cell.angle_alpha   90.00
_cell.angle_beta   90.00
_cell.angle_gamma   90.00
#
_symmetry.space_group_name_H-M   'P 1'
#
loop_
_entity.id
_entity.type
_entity.pdbx_description
1 polymer ?
#
loop_
_entity_poly.entity_id
_entity_poly.type
_entity_poly.pdbx_seq_one_letter_code
_entity_poly.pdbx_strand_id
1 'polypeptide(L)'
;MSNEKRLVLFLVLTFLSIWGIQFLMDVTGLNPPLPKKPQQPIAQANPPADAKAVPKPTGPAAPETPGPEAAVIKKGDGKDQEKGPAVEPPKARPEKVAPVKPEELVLGSATDRSPDGYRLEVQLEQKGAGVASVASSRFEAEHVGGAMRHLPLQLLRPDPTAPPSLALALLTPRKERGSPASEAAEAGTTAVPEAPEDGNKADEFPDKTDEILWEVERDEQGRVVRPISKTPPGAKGPVEGQRVVFRTRVEPLGVELTKTFTLFKGEDGFDVTLEFRSPERDQALSYTLLGPHGIPIEGEWYTGTFRDAFFGQVDGNKTKVVTRSAQEIVKAQQSPETFTSLPLKYAGIENQYFAVLVEPYPKPKTPESRWDSQTVGTVIHPPDPQFTQKADIGVEITSKPIAIGPNRPEVYTYRVFAGPKTTDALAPFGAVELASYRKSGRFGIPYAPEVAAVISPLLDRIYGLTAWVARGFGGSKGNYGVAIILLTLLVRMLMFPLGRKQAMAAKKMQELQPLLKEIQEKYKNDREKQGKETMALYKKHGVNPLGGCLPALIQLPIFVGLWQALNTSVNLRQAPFLYIRDLAAPDMLFKFPYGIEVPWLGRYFNLLPFLVVALMLVQTKLFSPPATTPEAETQQKMMKYMMIFMAFMFYKVPSGLGIYFITSSLWQIGERLLLPKVTHATIPPGASGDAGSPPGGGRGGKGGPDGDGAPSKPTGKLAQLWERVKEEAAKDPTIRNMGLDKDQNKDRDRGKGKPRARPGRRG
;
A
#
# COMPACT_ATOMS: atom_id res chain seq x y z
N MET A 1 -10.87 -15.07 45.46
CA MET A 1 -10.60 -13.93 44.54
C MET A 1 -11.81 -13.74 43.64
N SER A 2 -12.42 -12.54 43.59
CA SER A 2 -13.54 -12.23 42.69
C SER A 2 -13.11 -12.34 41.22
N ASN A 3 -14.05 -12.55 40.30
CA ASN A 3 -13.76 -12.67 38.86
C ASN A 3 -13.00 -11.44 38.32
N GLU A 4 -13.29 -10.25 38.85
CA GLU A 4 -12.58 -9.00 38.53
C GLU A 4 -11.11 -9.03 38.98
N LYS A 5 -10.84 -9.45 40.22
CA LYS A 5 -9.46 -9.57 40.73
C LYS A 5 -8.66 -10.63 39.97
N ARG A 6 -9.32 -11.70 39.52
CA ARG A 6 -8.70 -12.73 38.68
C ARG A 6 -8.42 -12.22 37.26
N LEU A 7 -9.31 -11.41 36.69
CA LEU A 7 -9.11 -10.77 35.39
C LEU A 7 -7.94 -9.78 35.41
N VAL A 8 -7.86 -8.94 36.45
CA VAL A 8 -6.75 -8.00 36.64
C VAL A 8 -5.42 -8.75 36.85
N LEU A 9 -5.41 -9.77 37.70
CA LEU A 9 -4.22 -10.61 37.90
C LEU A 9 -3.79 -11.30 36.60
N PHE A 10 -4.75 -11.77 35.80
CA PHE A 10 -4.49 -12.41 34.53
C PHE A 10 -3.94 -11.43 33.46
N LEU A 11 -4.46 -10.20 33.41
CA LEU A 11 -3.92 -9.13 32.57
C LEU A 11 -2.46 -8.82 32.94
N VAL A 12 -2.16 -8.74 34.24
CA VAL A 12 -0.80 -8.54 34.75
C VAL A 12 0.11 -9.71 34.37
N LEU A 13 -0.34 -10.96 34.54
CA LEU A 13 0.43 -12.15 34.16
C LEU A 13 0.68 -12.25 32.65
N THR A 14 -0.30 -11.85 31.83
CA THR A 14 -0.13 -11.78 30.37
C THR A 14 0.94 -10.75 30.02
N PHE A 15 0.90 -9.57 30.64
CA PHE A 15 1.90 -8.52 30.46
C PHE A 15 3.29 -9.00 30.90
N LEU A 16 3.38 -9.65 32.07
CA LEU A 16 4.62 -10.23 32.57
C LEU A 16 5.15 -11.37 31.69
N SER A 17 4.29 -12.14 31.03
CA SER A 17 4.75 -13.21 30.13
C SER A 17 5.34 -12.67 28.83
N ILE A 18 4.80 -11.58 28.28
CA ILE A 18 5.33 -10.91 27.08
C ILE A 18 6.69 -10.27 27.38
N TRP A 19 6.83 -9.63 28.55
CA TRP A 19 8.11 -9.08 29.01
C TRP A 19 9.08 -10.14 29.54
N GLY A 20 8.57 -11.25 30.04
CA GLY A 20 9.35 -12.39 30.50
C GLY A 20 10.11 -13.06 29.36
N ILE A 21 9.58 -13.02 28.14
CA ILE A 21 10.30 -13.45 26.93
C ILE A 21 11.53 -12.56 26.70
N GLN A 22 11.37 -11.23 26.81
CA GLN A 22 12.50 -10.30 26.69
C GLN A 22 13.55 -10.53 27.80
N PHE A 23 13.10 -10.69 29.04
CA PHE A 23 13.99 -11.02 30.16
C PHE A 23 14.74 -12.33 29.93
N LEU A 24 14.06 -13.38 29.46
CA LEU A 24 14.70 -14.65 29.12
C LEU A 24 15.77 -14.43 28.04
N MET A 25 15.46 -13.66 26.99
CA MET A 25 16.41 -13.35 25.92
C MET A 25 17.62 -12.54 26.39
N ASP A 26 17.42 -11.60 27.31
CA ASP A 26 18.47 -10.82 27.94
C ASP A 26 19.38 -11.70 28.80
N VAL A 27 18.80 -12.62 29.58
CA VAL A 27 19.54 -13.57 30.42
C VAL A 27 20.28 -14.62 29.59
N THR A 28 19.71 -15.09 28.47
CA THR A 28 20.35 -16.09 27.60
C THR A 28 21.31 -15.47 26.57
N GLY A 29 21.49 -14.15 26.55
CA GLY A 29 22.37 -13.46 25.60
C GLY A 29 21.92 -13.57 24.14
N LEU A 30 20.65 -13.90 23.89
CA LEU A 30 20.06 -14.02 22.55
C LEU A 30 19.59 -12.66 22.00
N ASN A 31 19.66 -11.61 22.82
CA ASN A 31 19.31 -10.27 22.40
C ASN A 31 20.45 -9.68 21.54
N PRO A 32 20.21 -9.24 20.29
CA PRO A 32 21.24 -8.56 19.52
C PRO A 32 21.67 -7.30 20.29
N PRO A 33 22.99 -7.01 20.40
CA PRO A 33 23.46 -5.91 21.23
C PRO A 33 22.81 -4.60 20.81
N LEU A 34 22.23 -3.88 21.76
CA LEU A 34 21.80 -2.50 21.55
C LEU A 34 23.00 -1.71 21.03
N PRO A 35 22.81 -0.83 20.03
CA PRO A 35 23.89 0.07 19.63
C PRO A 35 24.32 0.85 20.86
N LYS A 36 25.58 0.67 21.29
CA LYS A 36 26.21 1.56 22.26
C LYS A 36 26.02 2.97 21.73
N LYS A 37 25.52 3.90 22.57
CA LYS A 37 25.56 5.33 22.26
C LYS A 37 26.94 5.63 21.66
N PRO A 38 27.05 6.38 20.56
CA PRO A 38 28.33 6.66 19.95
C PRO A 38 29.25 7.28 21.01
N GLN A 39 30.19 6.47 21.53
CA GLN A 39 31.42 7.00 22.08
C GLN A 39 32.11 7.63 20.89
N GLN A 40 32.25 8.95 20.91
CA GLN A 40 33.04 9.69 19.94
C GLN A 40 34.39 8.98 19.80
N PRO A 41 34.73 8.44 18.62
CA PRO A 41 36.06 7.92 18.41
C PRO A 41 36.99 9.13 18.32
N ILE A 42 37.84 9.29 19.33
CA ILE A 42 39.08 10.05 19.22
C ILE A 42 39.81 9.48 18.01
N ALA A 43 40.05 10.33 17.02
CA ALA A 43 40.73 9.97 15.79
C ALA A 43 42.12 9.37 16.11
N GLN A 44 42.29 8.09 15.86
CA GLN A 44 43.61 7.48 15.66
C GLN A 44 43.78 7.27 14.15
N ALA A 45 44.45 8.22 13.51
CA ALA A 45 44.98 8.07 12.17
C ALA A 45 46.36 7.41 12.27
N ASN A 46 46.56 6.28 11.58
CA ASN A 46 47.90 5.79 11.27
C ASN A 46 48.37 6.40 9.92
N PRO A 47 49.67 6.65 9.77
CA PRO A 47 50.20 7.70 8.88
C PRO A 47 50.52 7.20 7.46
N PRO A 48 50.58 8.10 6.46
CA PRO A 48 51.25 7.81 5.20
C PRO A 48 52.77 7.97 5.38
N ALA A 49 53.52 7.01 4.81
CA ALA A 49 54.94 7.15 4.57
C ALA A 49 55.16 8.13 3.41
N ASP A 50 55.82 9.26 3.67
CA ASP A 50 57.07 9.66 3.03
C ASP A 50 57.40 11.16 3.20
N ALA A 51 58.66 11.39 3.59
CA ALA A 51 59.51 12.55 3.33
C ALA A 51 59.18 13.97 3.88
N LYS A 52 59.79 14.25 5.04
CA LYS A 52 60.70 15.39 5.37
C LYS A 52 60.27 16.86 5.09
N ALA A 53 60.09 17.56 6.22
CA ALA A 53 60.80 18.78 6.68
C ALA A 53 60.14 20.18 6.63
N VAL A 54 60.40 20.92 7.73
CA VAL A 54 60.37 22.40 7.98
C VAL A 54 59.00 23.06 8.34
N PRO A 55 58.93 24.19 9.09
CA PRO A 55 58.36 24.23 10.45
C PRO A 55 57.14 25.19 10.62
N LYS A 56 56.56 25.15 11.83
CA LYS A 56 55.45 25.99 12.37
C LYS A 56 55.43 27.46 11.92
N PRO A 57 54.21 28.05 11.88
CA PRO A 57 53.99 29.21 12.74
C PRO A 57 52.66 29.19 13.53
N THR A 58 52.74 29.82 14.69
CA THR A 58 51.70 30.26 15.62
C THR A 58 50.76 31.29 14.98
N GLY A 59 49.45 31.21 15.23
CA GLY A 59 48.50 32.34 15.01
C GLY A 59 48.55 33.35 16.17
N PRO A 60 47.48 34.14 16.41
CA PRO A 60 46.42 34.62 15.52
C PRO A 60 46.16 36.15 15.69
N ALA A 61 45.32 36.77 14.84
CA ALA A 61 44.30 37.78 15.21
C ALA A 61 43.65 38.43 13.98
N ALA A 62 42.34 38.64 14.06
CA ALA A 62 41.50 39.44 13.17
C ALA A 62 41.22 40.82 13.83
N PRO A 63 40.29 41.66 13.33
CA PRO A 63 40.18 42.32 12.02
C PRO A 63 40.03 43.86 12.17
N GLU A 64 40.07 44.64 11.08
CA GLU A 64 39.31 45.91 10.94
C GLU A 64 39.44 46.52 9.52
N THR A 65 38.34 47.11 9.03
CA THR A 65 38.19 48.02 7.85
C THR A 65 37.79 49.41 8.42
N PRO A 66 37.85 50.59 7.73
CA PRO A 66 37.42 50.85 6.33
C PRO A 66 38.10 52.04 5.54
N GLY A 67 37.72 52.25 4.27
CA GLY A 67 37.51 53.60 3.68
C GLY A 67 38.52 54.19 2.67
N PRO A 68 38.12 55.17 1.80
CA PRO A 68 38.47 55.23 0.35
C PRO A 68 39.07 56.57 -0.18
N GLU A 69 39.57 56.63 -1.44
CA GLU A 69 39.82 57.83 -2.29
C GLU A 69 40.44 57.36 -3.65
N ALA A 70 40.49 58.06 -4.79
CA ALA A 70 39.68 59.04 -5.53
C ALA A 70 40.32 59.17 -6.96
N ALA A 71 39.61 59.76 -7.91
CA ALA A 71 39.88 59.78 -9.35
C ALA A 71 40.93 60.81 -9.84
N VAL A 72 41.48 60.62 -11.06
CA VAL A 72 42.04 61.69 -11.92
C VAL A 72 41.79 61.42 -13.42
N ILE A 73 41.34 62.46 -14.12
CA ILE A 73 41.05 62.59 -15.56
C ILE A 73 42.26 63.18 -16.31
N LYS A 74 42.51 62.77 -17.57
CA LYS A 74 43.13 63.62 -18.62
C LYS A 74 42.51 63.37 -20.00
N LYS A 75 42.49 64.43 -20.81
CA LYS A 75 41.63 64.68 -21.99
C LYS A 75 42.48 65.08 -23.21
N GLY A 76 41.97 64.80 -24.42
CA GLY A 76 42.24 65.46 -25.71
C GLY A 76 43.26 64.77 -26.63
N ASP A 77 43.19 64.80 -27.96
CA ASP A 77 42.22 65.20 -28.99
C ASP A 77 42.81 64.74 -30.35
N GLY A 78 42.00 64.50 -31.40
CA GLY A 78 42.43 64.68 -32.81
C GLY A 78 42.33 63.51 -33.82
N LYS A 79 41.22 63.50 -34.57
CA LYS A 79 40.88 63.02 -35.94
C LYS A 79 41.89 62.23 -36.80
N ASP A 80 41.40 61.17 -37.48
CA ASP A 80 41.16 61.14 -38.94
C ASP A 80 40.31 59.93 -39.40
N GLN A 81 39.60 60.10 -40.53
CA GLN A 81 38.58 59.23 -41.13
C GLN A 81 39.17 58.08 -41.97
N GLU A 82 38.51 56.90 -42.03
CA GLU A 82 37.94 56.34 -43.27
C GLU A 82 37.31 54.94 -43.10
N LYS A 83 36.13 54.78 -43.75
CA LYS A 83 35.53 53.58 -44.38
C LYS A 83 35.23 52.33 -43.54
N GLY A 84 33.92 52.04 -43.42
CA GLY A 84 33.42 50.70 -43.09
C GLY A 84 33.61 49.69 -44.22
N PRO A 85 33.38 48.40 -43.93
CA PRO A 85 32.23 47.76 -44.57
C PRO A 85 31.41 46.84 -43.64
N ALA A 86 30.12 46.75 -43.99
CA ALA A 86 29.16 45.65 -43.78
C ALA A 86 29.32 44.75 -42.54
N VAL A 87 28.45 44.96 -41.54
CA VAL A 87 28.17 43.98 -40.50
C VAL A 87 27.19 42.94 -41.07
N GLU A 88 27.72 41.76 -41.44
CA GLU A 88 26.91 40.55 -41.54
C GLU A 88 26.22 40.29 -40.18
N PRO A 89 24.94 39.86 -40.15
CA PRO A 89 24.33 39.45 -38.90
C PRO A 89 25.08 38.22 -38.36
N PRO A 90 25.38 38.14 -37.06
CA PRO A 90 26.09 37.00 -36.52
C PRO A 90 25.21 35.76 -36.69
N LYS A 91 25.61 34.87 -37.59
CA LYS A 91 25.22 33.45 -37.52
C LYS A 91 25.79 32.91 -36.22
N ALA A 92 24.98 32.98 -35.16
CA ALA A 92 25.26 32.28 -33.92
C ALA A 92 25.34 30.78 -34.23
N ARG A 93 26.57 30.25 -34.23
CA ARG A 93 26.79 28.81 -34.00
C ARG A 93 26.12 28.50 -32.66
N PRO A 94 25.37 27.40 -32.50
CA PRO A 94 24.76 27.08 -31.22
C PRO A 94 25.87 26.97 -30.17
N GLU A 95 25.86 27.86 -29.18
CA GLU A 95 26.68 27.72 -27.99
C GLU A 95 26.39 26.33 -27.42
N LYS A 96 27.45 25.53 -27.23
CA LYS A 96 27.32 24.24 -26.57
C LYS A 96 26.78 24.52 -25.16
N VAL A 97 25.56 24.08 -24.89
CA VAL A 97 24.90 24.20 -23.58
C VAL A 97 25.89 23.78 -22.48
N ALA A 98 26.17 24.68 -21.53
CA ALA A 98 27.14 24.42 -20.49
C ALA A 98 26.60 23.37 -19.49
N PRO A 99 27.38 22.34 -19.14
CA PRO A 99 26.96 21.36 -18.15
C PRO A 99 26.92 21.99 -16.76
N VAL A 100 25.83 21.75 -16.03
CA VAL A 100 25.67 22.14 -14.62
C VAL A 100 26.01 20.95 -13.73
N LYS A 101 26.71 21.19 -12.61
CA LYS A 101 27.02 20.12 -11.66
C LYS A 101 25.73 19.55 -11.07
N PRO A 102 25.59 18.21 -10.92
CA PRO A 102 24.40 17.60 -10.35
C PRO A 102 24.02 18.15 -8.97
N GLU A 103 25.01 18.49 -8.14
CA GLU A 103 24.81 19.07 -6.80
C GLU A 103 24.10 20.44 -6.83
N GLU A 104 24.19 21.19 -7.93
CA GLU A 104 23.48 22.46 -8.12
C GLU A 104 22.02 22.26 -8.60
N LEU A 105 21.63 21.03 -8.94
CA LEU A 105 20.32 20.66 -9.50
C LEU A 105 19.46 19.90 -8.49
N VAL A 106 19.55 20.29 -7.22
CA VAL A 106 18.83 19.66 -6.10
C VAL A 106 17.79 20.61 -5.53
N LEU A 107 16.52 20.20 -5.53
CA LEU A 107 15.46 20.87 -4.78
C LEU A 107 15.26 20.19 -3.43
N GLY A 108 15.11 20.98 -2.37
CA GLY A 108 14.87 20.50 -1.02
C GLY A 108 16.10 19.90 -0.34
N SER A 109 15.88 18.98 0.60
CA SER A 109 16.96 18.35 1.37
C SER A 109 16.50 17.07 2.06
N ALA A 110 17.27 16.00 1.96
CA ALA A 110 16.99 14.71 2.57
C ALA A 110 17.46 14.64 4.03
N THR A 111 18.30 15.59 4.45
CA THR A 111 18.84 15.68 5.81
C THR A 111 18.01 16.62 6.70
N ASP A 112 17.18 17.48 6.11
CA ASP A 112 16.27 18.37 6.82
C ASP A 112 15.11 17.59 7.46
N ARG A 113 15.27 17.23 8.73
CA ARG A 113 14.25 16.55 9.53
C ARG A 113 13.35 17.51 10.32
N SER A 114 13.42 18.81 10.05
CA SER A 114 12.59 19.78 10.77
C SER A 114 11.10 19.60 10.40
N PRO A 115 10.15 19.77 11.33
CA PRO A 115 8.72 19.60 11.05
C PRO A 115 8.20 20.50 9.91
N ASP A 116 8.77 21.70 9.80
CA ASP A 116 8.43 22.73 8.82
C ASP A 116 9.43 22.78 7.64
N GLY A 117 10.35 21.82 7.55
CA GLY A 117 11.39 21.72 6.54
C GLY A 117 10.92 21.14 5.22
N TYR A 118 11.88 20.88 4.33
CA TYR A 118 11.60 20.09 3.13
C TYR A 118 11.37 18.62 3.49
N ARG A 119 10.27 18.05 3.00
CA ARG A 119 9.98 16.62 3.16
C ARG A 119 10.68 15.74 2.11
N LEU A 120 11.13 16.38 1.03
CA LEU A 120 11.71 15.75 -0.13
C LEU A 120 13.04 16.41 -0.50
N GLU A 121 13.91 15.60 -1.08
CA GLU A 121 15.04 16.01 -1.89
C GLU A 121 14.80 15.48 -3.30
N VAL A 122 14.79 16.35 -4.29
CA VAL A 122 14.53 16.01 -5.69
C VAL A 122 15.80 16.34 -6.48
N GLN A 123 16.48 15.29 -6.94
CA GLN A 123 17.64 15.41 -7.81
C GLN A 123 17.15 15.49 -9.25
N LEU A 124 17.42 16.63 -9.90
CA LEU A 124 17.09 16.85 -11.30
C LEU A 124 18.29 16.50 -12.18
N GLU A 125 18.00 16.14 -13.43
CA GLU A 125 19.00 15.85 -14.44
C GLU A 125 18.86 16.81 -15.61
N GLN A 126 19.99 17.39 -16.04
CA GLN A 126 20.02 18.34 -17.14
C GLN A 126 19.72 17.67 -18.48
N LYS A 127 20.14 16.41 -18.65
CA LYS A 127 19.81 15.59 -19.80
C LYS A 127 18.34 15.18 -19.71
N GLY A 128 17.54 15.52 -20.71
CA GLY A 128 16.10 15.28 -20.72
C GLY A 128 15.26 16.11 -19.75
N ALA A 129 15.89 17.03 -19.00
CA ALA A 129 15.26 17.84 -17.96
C ALA A 129 14.35 17.02 -17.03
N GLY A 130 14.79 15.83 -16.60
CA GLY A 130 14.01 14.89 -15.81
C GLY A 130 14.34 14.91 -14.32
N VAL A 131 13.73 13.98 -13.60
CA VAL A 131 13.97 13.67 -12.19
C VAL A 131 14.76 12.38 -12.11
N ALA A 132 16.03 12.48 -11.70
CA ALA A 132 16.89 11.32 -11.54
C ALA A 132 16.57 10.55 -10.25
N SER A 133 16.35 11.25 -9.14
CA SER A 133 15.99 10.61 -7.88
C SER A 133 15.13 11.50 -7.01
N VAL A 134 14.39 10.86 -6.10
CA VAL A 134 13.61 11.54 -5.07
C VAL A 134 13.87 10.81 -3.77
N ALA A 135 14.34 11.53 -2.76
CA ALA A 135 14.50 11.01 -1.41
C ALA A 135 13.54 11.70 -0.44
N SER A 136 13.10 10.99 0.60
CA SER A 136 12.30 11.54 1.67
C SER A 136 13.14 11.77 2.92
N SER A 137 13.01 12.95 3.53
CA SER A 137 13.64 13.29 4.81
C SER A 137 12.89 12.72 6.03
N ARG A 138 11.63 12.31 5.85
CA ARG A 138 10.75 11.83 6.92
C ARG A 138 10.93 10.36 7.27
N PHE A 139 11.37 9.57 6.30
CA PHE A 139 11.44 8.12 6.42
C PHE A 139 12.85 7.63 6.16
N GLU A 140 13.21 6.53 6.80
CA GLU A 140 14.52 5.91 6.62
C GLU A 140 14.44 4.79 5.59
N ALA A 141 15.55 4.54 4.90
CA ALA A 141 15.70 3.39 4.03
C ALA A 141 15.57 2.08 4.83
N GLU A 142 15.17 1.00 4.17
CA GLU A 142 15.07 -0.32 4.81
C GLU A 142 16.40 -0.75 5.44
N HIS A 143 16.32 -1.46 6.58
CA HIS A 143 17.48 -1.98 7.29
C HIS A 143 18.11 -3.17 6.55
N VAL A 144 18.93 -2.91 5.53
CA VAL A 144 19.67 -3.97 4.83
C VAL A 144 20.99 -4.26 5.56
N GLY A 145 21.14 -5.48 6.09
CA GLY A 145 22.43 -5.98 6.57
C GLY A 145 22.75 -5.77 8.05
N GLY A 146 21.75 -5.51 8.89
CA GLY A 146 21.89 -5.58 10.36
C GLY A 146 22.54 -4.37 11.05
N ALA A 147 23.19 -3.47 10.30
CA ALA A 147 23.69 -2.20 10.81
C ALA A 147 22.63 -1.09 10.63
N MET A 148 22.34 -0.36 11.71
CA MET A 148 21.51 0.86 11.67
C MET A 148 22.26 1.94 10.89
N ARG A 149 22.00 2.05 9.59
CA ARG A 149 22.37 3.24 8.81
C ARG A 149 21.12 4.07 8.64
N HIS A 150 21.06 5.23 9.30
CA HIS A 150 20.00 6.22 9.12
C HIS A 150 20.15 6.89 7.74
N LEU A 151 19.95 6.12 6.67
CA LEU A 151 19.94 6.63 5.32
C LEU A 151 18.55 7.16 4.99
N PRO A 152 18.44 8.29 4.26
CA PRO A 152 17.15 8.77 3.80
C PRO A 152 16.49 7.75 2.88
N LEU A 153 15.16 7.65 2.95
CA LEU A 153 14.40 6.77 2.09
C LEU A 153 14.46 7.28 0.65
N GLN A 154 14.99 6.46 -0.26
CA GLN A 154 14.85 6.71 -1.70
C GLN A 154 13.45 6.31 -2.15
N LEU A 155 12.66 7.26 -2.66
CA LEU A 155 11.35 7.03 -3.26
C LEU A 155 11.46 6.73 -4.76
N LEU A 156 12.41 7.36 -5.45
CA LEU A 156 12.84 7.00 -6.81
C LEU A 156 14.36 6.86 -6.79
N ARG A 157 14.88 5.74 -7.32
CA ARG A 157 16.32 5.53 -7.44
C ARG A 157 16.83 6.06 -8.78
N PRO A 158 18.04 6.64 -8.80
CA PRO A 158 18.68 7.01 -10.06
C PRO A 158 19.03 5.76 -10.85
N ASP A 159 18.77 5.83 -12.15
CA ASP A 159 19.10 4.79 -13.11
C ASP A 159 19.87 5.41 -14.28
N PRO A 160 21.19 5.14 -14.41
CA PRO A 160 21.99 5.76 -15.47
C PRO A 160 21.73 5.15 -16.86
N THR A 161 21.00 4.04 -16.92
CA THR A 161 20.74 3.27 -18.15
C THR A 161 19.34 3.51 -18.73
N ALA A 162 18.49 4.26 -18.04
CA ALA A 162 17.15 4.63 -18.48
C ALA A 162 16.97 6.15 -18.52
N PRO A 163 16.03 6.68 -19.33
CA PRO A 163 15.64 8.08 -19.23
C PRO A 163 15.16 8.41 -17.81
N PRO A 164 15.46 9.60 -17.26
CA PRO A 164 15.01 9.99 -15.93
C PRO A 164 13.48 10.05 -15.85
N SER A 165 12.94 9.92 -14.64
CA SER A 165 11.49 10.08 -14.42
C SER A 165 11.04 11.46 -14.89
N LEU A 166 9.83 11.54 -15.44
CA LEU A 166 9.26 12.75 -16.04
C LEU A 166 10.01 13.23 -17.29
N ALA A 167 10.89 12.44 -17.91
CA ALA A 167 11.46 12.77 -19.21
C ALA A 167 10.35 12.98 -20.26
N LEU A 168 10.59 13.92 -21.17
CA LEU A 168 9.66 14.30 -22.24
C LEU A 168 10.23 13.85 -23.58
N ALA A 169 9.37 13.34 -24.46
CA ALA A 169 9.65 13.07 -25.87
C ALA A 169 8.59 13.76 -26.74
N LEU A 170 8.97 14.34 -27.88
CA LEU A 170 8.00 14.93 -28.81
C LEU A 170 7.62 13.92 -29.90
N LEU A 171 6.34 13.93 -30.27
CA LEU A 171 5.77 13.16 -31.36
C LEU A 171 5.23 14.13 -32.43
N THR A 172 5.58 13.90 -33.70
CA THR A 172 5.09 14.72 -34.81
C THR A 172 3.85 14.07 -35.43
N PRO A 173 2.78 14.84 -35.72
CA PRO A 173 1.62 14.29 -36.39
C PRO A 173 1.96 13.92 -37.84
N ARG A 174 1.54 12.73 -38.25
CA ARG A 174 1.61 12.26 -39.64
C ARG A 174 0.96 13.29 -40.54
N LYS A 175 1.70 13.80 -41.52
CA LYS A 175 1.13 14.59 -42.63
C LYS A 175 0.16 13.68 -43.37
N GLU A 176 -1.14 13.83 -43.13
CA GLU A 176 -2.17 13.15 -43.93
C GLU A 176 -1.93 13.52 -45.39
N ARG A 177 -1.60 12.52 -46.20
CA ARG A 177 -1.40 12.69 -47.63
C ARG A 177 -2.78 12.78 -48.27
N GLY A 178 -3.29 14.00 -48.37
CA GLY A 178 -4.36 14.43 -49.28
C GLY A 178 -5.73 13.76 -49.09
N SER A 179 -6.71 14.54 -48.65
CA SER A 179 -8.11 14.25 -48.99
C SER A 179 -8.27 14.24 -50.52
N PRO A 180 -8.88 13.22 -51.14
CA PRO A 180 -9.47 13.38 -52.46
C PRO A 180 -10.95 13.70 -52.26
N ALA A 181 -11.25 14.99 -52.11
CA ALA A 181 -12.58 15.52 -52.38
C ALA A 181 -12.53 16.22 -53.74
N SER A 182 -12.42 15.44 -54.81
CA SER A 182 -12.76 15.81 -56.19
C SER A 182 -12.32 14.68 -57.13
N GLU A 183 -13.20 13.71 -57.36
CA GLU A 183 -13.47 13.09 -58.67
C GLU A 183 -14.36 11.86 -58.45
N ALA A 184 -15.62 12.00 -58.85
CA ALA A 184 -16.53 10.89 -59.04
C ALA A 184 -16.37 10.35 -60.47
N ALA A 185 -16.70 9.06 -60.62
CA ALA A 185 -16.88 8.28 -61.85
C ALA A 185 -15.60 7.63 -62.43
N GLU A 186 -15.42 6.33 -62.20
CA GLU A 186 -15.83 5.27 -63.15
C GLU A 186 -15.38 3.86 -62.68
N ALA A 187 -16.22 2.88 -63.01
CA ALA A 187 -15.96 1.45 -63.23
C ALA A 187 -15.30 0.59 -62.12
N GLY A 188 -16.03 -0.43 -61.68
CA GLY A 188 -15.55 -1.49 -60.81
C GLY A 188 -14.71 -2.55 -61.53
N THR A 189 -14.11 -3.46 -60.76
CA THR A 189 -14.01 -4.92 -60.98
C THR A 189 -13.25 -5.54 -59.81
N THR A 190 -13.71 -6.71 -59.38
CA THR A 190 -13.12 -7.64 -58.42
C THR A 190 -11.70 -8.08 -58.80
N ALA A 191 -10.75 -7.97 -57.87
CA ALA A 191 -9.59 -8.87 -57.80
C ALA A 191 -8.98 -8.83 -56.39
N VAL A 192 -8.88 -10.00 -55.75
CA VAL A 192 -7.96 -10.25 -54.64
C VAL A 192 -6.58 -10.49 -55.25
N PRO A 193 -5.52 -9.86 -54.71
CA PRO A 193 -4.27 -10.59 -54.60
C PRO A 193 -3.64 -10.45 -53.20
N GLU A 194 -3.28 -11.63 -52.69
CA GLU A 194 -2.11 -12.01 -51.89
C GLU A 194 -1.39 -10.96 -51.02
N ALA A 195 -1.13 -11.39 -49.78
CA ALA A 195 -0.34 -10.71 -48.77
C ALA A 195 1.11 -10.47 -49.22
N PRO A 196 1.69 -9.29 -48.90
CA PRO A 196 3.11 -9.19 -48.66
C PRO A 196 3.38 -9.41 -47.17
N GLU A 197 3.99 -10.55 -46.85
CA GLU A 197 4.94 -10.65 -45.75
C GLU A 197 6.07 -9.67 -46.03
N ASP A 198 6.11 -8.52 -45.34
CA ASP A 198 7.38 -7.93 -44.92
C ASP A 198 7.15 -6.80 -43.93
N GLY A 199 8.02 -6.77 -42.91
CA GLY A 199 7.92 -5.91 -41.75
C GLY A 199 7.95 -4.42 -42.10
N ASN A 200 6.84 -3.74 -41.86
CA ASN A 200 6.83 -2.29 -41.79
C ASN A 200 7.03 -1.87 -40.32
N LYS A 201 8.30 -1.82 -39.88
CA LYS A 201 8.68 -0.94 -38.77
C LYS A 201 8.38 0.48 -39.26
N ALA A 202 7.25 1.03 -38.83
CA ALA A 202 6.95 2.43 -39.00
C ALA A 202 8.01 3.22 -38.23
N ASP A 203 8.89 3.92 -38.94
CA ASP A 203 9.82 4.88 -38.39
C ASP A 203 9.05 6.09 -37.82
N GLU A 204 8.51 5.90 -36.62
CA GLU A 204 8.09 6.97 -35.71
C GLU A 204 9.32 7.23 -34.83
N PHE A 205 10.20 8.14 -35.24
CA PHE A 205 11.30 8.57 -34.37
C PHE A 205 10.74 9.61 -33.40
N PRO A 206 10.56 9.31 -32.09
CA PRO A 206 10.40 10.36 -31.11
C PRO A 206 11.63 11.26 -31.20
N ASP A 207 11.43 12.57 -31.32
CA ASP A 207 12.56 13.49 -31.16
C ASP A 207 13.02 13.34 -29.71
N LYS A 208 14.23 12.76 -29.57
CA LYS A 208 14.90 12.33 -28.33
C LYS A 208 15.27 13.51 -27.43
N THR A 209 14.25 14.27 -27.04
CA THR A 209 14.36 15.41 -26.12
C THR A 209 14.77 14.98 -24.72
N ASP A 210 14.66 13.69 -24.43
CA ASP A 210 15.22 12.96 -23.29
C ASP A 210 16.73 12.70 -23.41
N GLU A 211 17.31 12.73 -24.60
CA GLU A 211 18.74 12.52 -24.83
C GLU A 211 19.56 13.81 -24.96
N ILE A 212 18.90 14.96 -25.18
CA ILE A 212 19.58 16.26 -25.32
C ILE A 212 19.85 16.92 -23.96
N LEU A 213 20.87 17.77 -23.93
CA LEU A 213 21.22 18.58 -22.76
C LEU A 213 20.43 19.89 -22.80
N TRP A 214 19.62 20.15 -21.76
CA TRP A 214 18.80 21.37 -21.68
C TRP A 214 19.58 22.51 -21.02
N GLU A 215 19.32 23.73 -21.46
CA GLU A 215 19.85 24.93 -20.81
C GLU A 215 19.18 25.13 -19.45
N VAL A 216 19.96 25.49 -18.44
CA VAL A 216 19.46 25.73 -17.08
C VAL A 216 19.49 27.23 -16.81
N GLU A 217 18.32 27.78 -16.50
CA GLU A 217 18.17 29.22 -16.30
C GLU A 217 18.71 29.62 -14.91
N ARG A 218 19.69 30.53 -14.86
CA ARG A 218 20.23 31.09 -13.60
C ARG A 218 19.51 32.39 -13.22
N ASP A 219 19.36 32.67 -11.92
CA ASP A 219 18.83 33.95 -11.46
C ASP A 219 19.86 35.09 -11.55
N GLU A 220 19.46 36.31 -11.15
CA GLU A 220 20.31 37.50 -11.16
C GLU A 220 21.58 37.34 -10.30
N GLN A 221 21.56 36.43 -9.32
CA GLN A 221 22.69 36.09 -8.44
C GLN A 221 23.48 34.87 -8.95
N GLY A 222 23.17 34.34 -10.14
CA GLY A 222 23.84 33.19 -10.75
C GLY A 222 23.40 31.82 -10.19
N ARG A 223 22.39 31.77 -9.32
CA ARG A 223 21.88 30.54 -8.70
C ARG A 223 20.98 29.79 -9.67
N VAL A 224 21.17 28.48 -9.73
CA VAL A 224 20.31 27.55 -10.49
C VAL A 224 19.00 27.30 -9.75
N VAL A 225 19.09 27.00 -8.46
CA VAL A 225 17.93 26.81 -7.58
C VAL A 225 17.51 28.15 -7.01
N ARG A 226 16.31 28.60 -7.39
CA ARG A 226 15.80 29.93 -7.05
C ARG A 226 14.86 29.83 -5.86
N PRO A 227 15.06 30.61 -4.79
CA PRO A 227 14.10 30.67 -3.71
C PRO A 227 12.82 31.36 -4.19
N ILE A 228 11.68 30.83 -3.77
CA ILE A 228 10.35 31.40 -4.01
C ILE A 228 9.52 31.35 -2.74
N SER A 229 8.42 32.09 -2.72
CA SER A 229 7.41 31.97 -1.67
C SER A 229 6.01 32.01 -2.26
N LYS A 230 5.07 31.31 -1.62
CA LYS A 230 3.64 31.41 -1.91
C LYS A 230 2.89 31.65 -0.61
N THR A 231 1.74 32.31 -0.68
CA THR A 231 0.83 32.47 0.46
C THR A 231 -0.44 31.67 0.18
N PRO A 232 -0.53 30.40 0.61
CA PRO A 232 -1.71 29.59 0.37
C PRO A 232 -2.95 30.19 1.05
N PRO A 233 -4.14 30.04 0.47
CA PRO A 233 -5.38 30.45 1.12
C PRO A 233 -5.53 29.81 2.51
N GLY A 234 -5.67 30.63 3.55
CA GLY A 234 -5.82 30.16 4.94
C GLY A 234 -4.51 29.82 5.68
N ALA A 235 -3.34 30.04 5.08
CA ALA A 235 -2.06 29.86 5.77
C ALA A 235 -1.76 31.00 6.75
N LYS A 236 -1.04 30.69 7.84
CA LYS A 236 -0.61 31.67 8.85
C LYS A 236 0.53 32.60 8.40
N GLY A 237 1.08 32.38 7.20
CA GLY A 237 2.21 33.13 6.64
C GLY A 237 2.65 32.57 5.28
N PRO A 238 3.65 33.20 4.64
CA PRO A 238 4.22 32.72 3.39
C PRO A 238 4.95 31.38 3.61
N VAL A 239 4.77 30.45 2.68
CA VAL A 239 5.47 29.17 2.62
C VAL A 239 6.62 29.32 1.63
N GLU A 240 7.84 29.08 2.12
CA GLU A 240 9.04 29.08 1.29
C GLU A 240 9.10 27.84 0.39
N GLY A 241 9.70 28.02 -0.78
CA GLY A 241 9.96 26.97 -1.74
C GLY A 241 11.16 27.27 -2.61
N GLN A 242 11.40 26.38 -3.57
CA GLN A 242 12.47 26.45 -4.54
C GLN A 242 11.95 26.11 -5.93
N ARG A 243 12.58 26.68 -6.96
CA ARG A 243 12.32 26.30 -8.35
C ARG A 243 13.60 26.21 -9.18
N VAL A 244 13.55 25.37 -10.21
CA VAL A 244 14.56 25.25 -11.28
C VAL A 244 13.83 25.29 -12.63
N VAL A 245 14.43 25.96 -13.62
CA VAL A 245 13.87 26.10 -14.97
C VAL A 245 14.86 25.58 -16.00
N PHE A 246 14.39 24.65 -16.83
CA PHE A 246 15.12 24.14 -18.00
C PHE A 246 14.48 24.69 -19.27
N ARG A 247 15.32 24.98 -20.27
CA ARG A 247 14.89 25.41 -21.60
C ARG A 247 15.63 24.63 -22.68
N THR A 248 14.94 24.34 -23.76
CA THR A 248 15.57 23.81 -24.96
C THR A 248 14.80 24.23 -26.19
N ARG A 249 15.46 24.20 -27.35
CA ARG A 249 14.85 24.41 -28.65
C ARG A 249 15.03 23.13 -29.47
N VAL A 250 13.93 22.54 -29.88
CA VAL A 250 13.92 21.27 -30.62
C VAL A 250 13.96 21.57 -32.11
N GLU A 251 15.09 21.27 -32.73
CA GLU A 251 15.29 21.36 -34.18
C GLU A 251 15.13 19.97 -34.81
N PRO A 252 14.49 19.85 -36.00
CA PRO A 252 14.10 20.92 -36.93
C PRO A 252 12.68 21.47 -36.70
N LEU A 253 12.04 21.15 -35.56
CA LEU A 253 10.66 21.57 -35.29
C LEU A 253 10.52 23.07 -35.01
N GLY A 254 11.59 23.75 -34.61
CA GLY A 254 11.54 25.15 -34.20
C GLY A 254 10.61 25.37 -33.00
N VAL A 255 10.54 24.38 -32.09
CA VAL A 255 9.72 24.43 -30.88
C VAL A 255 10.60 24.74 -29.69
N GLU A 256 10.26 25.78 -28.95
CA GLU A 256 10.87 26.09 -27.66
C GLU A 256 10.08 25.40 -26.55
N LEU A 257 10.79 24.63 -25.73
CA LEU A 257 10.26 23.92 -24.59
C LEU A 257 10.84 24.53 -23.32
N THR A 258 9.96 24.88 -22.38
CA THR A 258 10.37 25.28 -21.03
C THR A 258 9.78 24.31 -20.03
N LYS A 259 10.61 23.81 -19.11
CA LYS A 259 10.22 22.90 -18.05
C LYS A 259 10.62 23.46 -16.69
N THR A 260 9.62 23.76 -15.86
CA THR A 260 9.83 24.33 -14.53
C THR A 260 9.48 23.30 -13.46
N PHE A 261 10.41 23.05 -12.53
CA PHE A 261 10.19 22.25 -11.33
C PHE A 261 10.04 23.17 -10.12
N THR A 262 9.04 22.92 -9.28
CA THR A 262 8.75 23.74 -8.10
C THR A 262 8.44 22.88 -6.87
N LEU A 263 9.16 23.09 -5.77
CA LEU A 263 8.98 22.37 -4.50
C LEU A 263 8.79 23.36 -3.35
N PHE A 264 7.80 23.12 -2.49
CA PHE A 264 7.57 23.92 -1.28
C PHE A 264 7.85 23.13 -0.01
N LYS A 265 8.24 23.83 1.07
CA LYS A 265 8.42 23.22 2.40
C LYS A 265 7.11 22.61 2.90
N GLY A 266 7.22 21.49 3.62
CA GLY A 266 6.08 20.77 4.19
C GLY A 266 5.21 19.97 3.20
N GLU A 267 5.50 20.01 1.90
CA GLU A 267 4.74 19.25 0.89
C GLU A 267 5.37 17.87 0.60
N ASP A 268 4.55 16.82 0.48
CA ASP A 268 5.00 15.48 0.04
C ASP A 268 4.98 15.35 -1.51
N GLY A 269 5.23 16.46 -2.21
CA GLY A 269 5.18 16.53 -3.67
C GLY A 269 5.73 17.84 -4.22
N PHE A 270 5.87 17.90 -5.54
CA PHE A 270 6.39 19.04 -6.30
C PHE A 270 5.61 19.20 -7.61
N ASP A 271 5.64 20.38 -8.20
CA ASP A 271 4.95 20.68 -9.45
C ASP A 271 5.94 20.72 -10.62
N VAL A 272 5.51 20.23 -11.79
CA VAL A 272 6.23 20.26 -13.07
C VAL A 272 5.37 20.98 -14.09
N THR A 273 5.83 22.13 -14.57
CA THR A 273 5.14 22.92 -15.60
C THR A 273 5.87 22.78 -16.92
N LEU A 274 5.16 22.33 -17.95
CA LEU A 274 5.61 22.26 -19.33
C LEU A 274 5.02 23.45 -20.09
N GLU A 275 5.84 24.17 -20.81
CA GLU A 275 5.42 25.27 -21.68
C GLU A 275 5.99 25.03 -23.08
N PHE A 276 5.10 25.08 -24.06
CA PHE A 276 5.40 24.86 -25.47
C PHE A 276 5.17 26.14 -26.25
N ARG A 277 6.18 26.57 -27.00
CA ARG A 277 6.11 27.74 -27.88
C ARG A 277 6.63 27.40 -29.26
N SER A 278 6.00 27.93 -30.29
CA SER A 278 6.56 27.90 -31.65
C SER A 278 6.64 29.32 -32.19
N PRO A 279 7.78 30.00 -32.06
CA PRO A 279 7.91 31.41 -32.41
C PRO A 279 7.79 31.69 -33.92
N GLU A 280 8.02 30.69 -34.77
CA GLU A 280 8.14 30.86 -36.22
C GLU A 280 6.91 30.45 -37.01
N ARG A 281 6.11 29.49 -36.53
CA ARG A 281 4.97 28.95 -37.28
C ARG A 281 3.91 28.34 -36.38
N ASP A 282 2.67 28.32 -36.86
CA ASP A 282 1.63 27.49 -36.27
C ASP A 282 1.88 26.03 -36.63
N GLN A 283 1.83 25.15 -35.64
CA GLN A 283 1.95 23.71 -35.83
C GLN A 283 1.23 22.93 -34.72
N ALA A 284 0.91 21.67 -35.00
CA ALA A 284 0.41 20.74 -34.01
C ALA A 284 1.49 19.71 -33.68
N LEU A 285 1.60 19.33 -32.41
CA LEU A 285 2.48 18.25 -31.97
C LEU A 285 1.82 17.46 -30.83
N SER A 286 2.32 16.27 -30.55
CA SER A 286 1.99 15.55 -29.32
C SER A 286 3.28 15.35 -28.51
N TYR A 287 3.16 15.02 -27.24
CA TYR A 287 4.31 14.62 -26.44
C TYR A 287 4.01 13.34 -25.67
N THR A 288 5.07 12.63 -25.34
CA THR A 288 5.05 11.52 -24.40
C THR A 288 5.82 11.93 -23.15
N LEU A 289 5.16 11.81 -22.00
CA LEU A 289 5.78 12.01 -20.69
C LEU A 289 5.98 10.65 -20.03
N LEU A 290 7.24 10.30 -19.77
CA LEU A 290 7.58 9.14 -18.96
C LEU A 290 7.27 9.46 -17.51
N GLY A 291 6.23 8.87 -16.93
CA GLY A 291 5.88 8.99 -15.53
C GLY A 291 6.96 8.47 -14.57
N PRO A 292 6.69 8.49 -13.26
CA PRO A 292 7.64 8.01 -12.26
C PRO A 292 7.99 6.52 -12.44
N HIS A 293 9.29 6.19 -12.33
CA HIS A 293 9.83 4.83 -12.37
C HIS A 293 10.97 4.63 -11.37
N GLY A 294 11.38 3.40 -11.07
CA GLY A 294 12.52 3.16 -10.17
C GLY A 294 12.18 3.20 -8.67
N ILE A 295 10.91 3.02 -8.29
CA ILE A 295 10.53 2.87 -6.87
C ILE A 295 11.23 1.62 -6.28
N PRO A 296 11.84 1.70 -5.09
CA PRO A 296 12.45 0.53 -4.48
C PRO A 296 11.43 -0.55 -4.13
N ILE A 297 11.89 -1.80 -4.22
CA ILE A 297 11.19 -2.94 -3.65
C ILE A 297 11.44 -2.93 -2.15
N GLU A 298 10.37 -2.75 -1.37
CA GLU A 298 10.40 -2.86 0.10
C GLU A 298 10.37 -4.34 0.49
N GLY A 299 11.30 -4.78 1.32
CA GLY A 299 11.27 -6.12 1.91
C GLY A 299 11.46 -7.24 0.91
N GLU A 300 12.40 -7.11 -0.04
CA GLU A 300 12.54 -7.98 -1.23
C GLU A 300 12.44 -9.49 -0.94
N TRP A 301 12.92 -9.96 0.21
CA TRP A 301 12.93 -11.39 0.56
C TRP A 301 11.62 -11.91 1.18
N TYR A 302 10.73 -11.02 1.64
CA TYR A 302 9.46 -11.37 2.30
C TYR A 302 8.22 -10.71 1.71
N THR A 303 8.37 -9.68 0.88
CA THR A 303 7.26 -8.95 0.32
C THR A 303 6.44 -9.81 -0.64
N GLY A 304 5.11 -9.63 -0.57
CA GLY A 304 4.19 -10.11 -1.59
C GLY A 304 3.81 -9.01 -2.60
N THR A 305 4.33 -7.80 -2.44
CA THR A 305 4.06 -6.63 -3.28
C THR A 305 5.38 -5.97 -3.66
N PHE A 306 5.83 -6.26 -4.88
CA PHE A 306 7.05 -5.69 -5.45
C PHE A 306 6.78 -4.27 -5.94
N ARG A 307 6.51 -4.11 -7.24
CA ARG A 307 6.11 -2.85 -7.87
C ARG A 307 4.79 -3.06 -8.59
N ASP A 308 3.88 -2.10 -8.42
CA ASP A 308 2.66 -2.04 -9.20
C ASP A 308 2.53 -0.65 -9.83
N ALA A 309 2.02 -0.59 -11.07
CA ALA A 309 1.54 0.65 -11.66
C ALA A 309 0.05 0.80 -11.35
N PHE A 310 -0.39 2.05 -11.18
CA PHE A 310 -1.80 2.36 -10.98
C PHE A 310 -2.27 3.52 -11.83
N PHE A 311 -3.57 3.47 -12.14
CA PHE A 311 -4.27 4.42 -13.00
C PHE A 311 -5.55 4.84 -12.28
N GLY A 312 -5.58 6.06 -11.77
CA GLY A 312 -6.76 6.68 -11.17
C GLY A 312 -7.59 7.36 -12.26
N GLN A 313 -8.80 6.87 -12.47
CA GLN A 313 -9.72 7.38 -13.49
C GLN A 313 -10.93 8.05 -12.85
N VAL A 314 -11.41 9.14 -13.45
CA VAL A 314 -12.62 9.83 -13.02
C VAL A 314 -13.85 9.06 -13.52
N ASP A 315 -14.64 8.51 -12.60
CA ASP A 315 -15.90 7.79 -12.87
C ASP A 315 -17.05 8.50 -12.16
N GLY A 316 -17.64 9.50 -12.84
CA GLY A 316 -18.60 10.43 -12.24
C GLY A 316 -17.98 11.19 -11.06
N ASN A 317 -18.54 11.01 -9.86
CA ASN A 317 -18.00 11.60 -8.62
C ASN A 317 -17.02 10.69 -7.86
N LYS A 318 -16.70 9.51 -8.39
CA LYS A 318 -15.80 8.54 -7.76
C LYS A 318 -14.50 8.42 -8.54
N THR A 319 -13.45 7.99 -7.86
CA THR A 319 -12.19 7.62 -8.51
C THR A 319 -12.15 6.11 -8.64
N LYS A 320 -12.10 5.60 -9.87
CA LYS A 320 -11.85 4.18 -10.13
C LYS A 320 -10.35 4.00 -10.28
N VAL A 321 -9.72 3.26 -9.37
CA VAL A 321 -8.28 2.99 -9.47
C VAL A 321 -8.06 1.57 -9.97
N VAL A 322 -7.36 1.44 -11.09
CA VAL A 322 -6.89 0.16 -11.62
C VAL A 322 -5.42 0.00 -11.26
N THR A 323 -5.03 -1.18 -10.75
CA THR A 323 -3.63 -1.52 -10.46
C THR A 323 -3.21 -2.70 -11.32
N ARG A 324 -1.97 -2.66 -11.81
CA ARG A 324 -1.29 -3.73 -12.54
C ARG A 324 0.06 -4.00 -11.91
N SER A 325 0.33 -5.25 -11.59
CA SER A 325 1.64 -5.65 -11.09
C SER A 325 2.69 -5.59 -12.20
N ALA A 326 3.97 -5.45 -11.83
CA ALA A 326 5.07 -5.50 -12.80
C ALA A 326 5.02 -6.75 -13.70
N GLN A 327 4.66 -7.90 -13.14
CA GLN A 327 4.52 -9.13 -13.91
C GLN A 327 3.37 -9.07 -14.94
N GLU A 328 2.25 -8.43 -14.61
CA GLU A 328 1.14 -8.26 -15.55
C GLU A 328 1.52 -7.31 -16.69
N ILE A 329 2.24 -6.23 -16.39
CA ILE A 329 2.73 -5.26 -17.40
C ILE A 329 3.73 -5.94 -18.34
N VAL A 330 4.69 -6.69 -17.81
CA VAL A 330 5.65 -7.47 -18.61
C VAL A 330 4.91 -8.44 -19.55
N LYS A 331 3.89 -9.15 -19.05
CA LYS A 331 3.09 -10.06 -19.88
C LYS A 331 2.27 -9.32 -20.95
N ALA A 332 1.78 -8.13 -20.63
CA ALA A 332 0.96 -7.31 -21.53
C ALA A 332 1.80 -6.42 -22.48
N GLN A 333 3.13 -6.45 -22.44
CA GLN A 333 3.99 -5.54 -23.20
C GLN A 333 3.72 -5.55 -24.71
N GLN A 334 3.30 -6.69 -25.27
CA GLN A 334 2.95 -6.82 -26.70
C GLN A 334 1.55 -6.30 -27.04
N SER A 335 0.68 -6.13 -26.05
CA SER A 335 -0.70 -5.66 -26.21
C SER A 335 -1.13 -4.93 -24.94
N PRO A 336 -0.53 -3.75 -24.67
CA PRO A 336 -0.74 -3.06 -23.41
C PRO A 336 -2.20 -2.59 -23.30
N GLU A 337 -2.76 -2.70 -22.09
CA GLU A 337 -4.05 -2.09 -21.80
C GLU A 337 -3.91 -0.57 -21.81
N THR A 338 -4.80 0.07 -22.56
CA THR A 338 -4.81 1.52 -22.76
C THR A 338 -5.88 2.17 -21.90
N PHE A 339 -5.49 3.06 -20.99
CA PHE A 339 -6.36 3.64 -19.97
C PHE A 339 -7.02 4.95 -20.42
N THR A 340 -7.89 4.87 -21.43
CA THR A 340 -8.40 6.05 -22.16
C THR A 340 -9.90 6.27 -22.07
N SER A 341 -10.65 5.28 -21.58
CA SER A 341 -12.11 5.34 -21.50
C SER A 341 -12.64 6.39 -20.54
N LEU A 342 -11.86 6.73 -19.51
CA LEU A 342 -12.18 7.73 -18.50
C LEU A 342 -11.01 8.72 -18.35
N PRO A 343 -11.27 9.99 -17.97
CA PRO A 343 -10.20 10.96 -17.74
C PRO A 343 -9.20 10.43 -16.71
N LEU A 344 -7.92 10.51 -17.04
CA LEU A 344 -6.87 10.21 -16.09
C LEU A 344 -6.83 11.31 -15.02
N LYS A 345 -7.13 10.94 -13.78
CA LYS A 345 -6.98 11.80 -12.61
C LYS A 345 -5.53 11.79 -12.12
N TYR A 346 -4.90 10.63 -12.12
CA TYR A 346 -3.49 10.46 -11.81
C TYR A 346 -3.01 9.09 -12.28
N ALA A 347 -1.72 8.94 -12.51
CA ALA A 347 -1.08 7.65 -12.69
C ALA A 347 0.29 7.62 -12.02
N GLY A 348 0.81 6.42 -11.78
CA GLY A 348 2.12 6.29 -11.18
C GLY A 348 2.43 4.87 -10.76
N ILE A 349 3.39 4.75 -9.85
CA ILE A 349 3.88 3.49 -9.33
C ILE A 349 3.85 3.48 -7.80
N GLU A 350 3.63 2.30 -7.24
CA GLU A 350 3.62 2.08 -5.80
C GLU A 350 4.35 0.80 -5.42
N ASN A 351 4.78 0.79 -4.17
CA ASN A 351 5.12 -0.43 -3.45
C ASN A 351 4.15 -0.61 -2.28
N GLN A 352 4.50 -1.39 -1.27
CA GLN A 352 3.61 -1.65 -0.13
C GLN A 352 3.22 -0.36 0.64
N TYR A 353 4.16 0.57 0.86
CA TYR A 353 3.97 1.71 1.78
C TYR A 353 4.00 3.08 1.11
N PHE A 354 4.62 3.19 -0.06
CA PHE A 354 4.87 4.45 -0.75
C PHE A 354 4.30 4.42 -2.16
N ALA A 355 3.96 5.61 -2.64
CA ALA A 355 3.53 5.83 -4.01
C ALA A 355 4.22 7.06 -4.57
N VAL A 356 4.49 7.02 -5.87
CA VAL A 356 4.88 8.19 -6.65
C VAL A 356 3.93 8.30 -7.82
N LEU A 357 3.20 9.40 -7.90
CA LEU A 357 2.21 9.65 -8.95
C LEU A 357 2.39 11.01 -9.59
N VAL A 358 1.85 11.12 -10.79
CA VAL A 358 1.71 12.33 -11.56
C VAL A 358 0.21 12.58 -11.81
N GLU A 359 -0.24 13.81 -11.55
CA GLU A 359 -1.62 14.28 -11.71
C GLU A 359 -1.64 15.51 -12.62
N PRO A 360 -2.44 15.55 -13.70
CA PRO A 360 -2.67 16.78 -14.46
C PRO A 360 -3.40 17.86 -13.62
N TYR A 361 -2.97 19.12 -13.75
CA TYR A 361 -3.52 20.26 -13.02
C TYR A 361 -3.83 21.47 -13.92
N PRO A 362 -5.10 21.94 -13.98
CA PRO A 362 -6.23 21.51 -13.16
C PRO A 362 -6.75 20.12 -13.53
N LYS A 363 -7.40 19.46 -12.56
CA LYS A 363 -7.89 18.09 -12.72
C LYS A 363 -8.95 18.03 -13.84
N PRO A 364 -8.83 17.10 -14.80
CA PRO A 364 -9.85 16.92 -15.83
C PRO A 364 -11.14 16.41 -15.17
N LYS A 365 -12.28 16.95 -15.61
CA LYS A 365 -13.62 16.62 -15.08
C LYS A 365 -14.42 15.74 -16.01
N THR A 366 -14.16 15.83 -17.31
CA THR A 366 -14.88 15.11 -18.37
C THR A 366 -13.91 14.46 -19.36
N PRO A 367 -14.32 13.39 -20.07
CA PRO A 367 -13.51 12.74 -21.12
C PRO A 367 -12.98 13.69 -22.19
N GLU A 368 -13.71 14.77 -22.49
CA GLU A 368 -13.32 15.78 -23.48
C GLU A 368 -12.18 16.65 -22.94
N SER A 369 -12.22 17.00 -21.65
CA SER A 369 -11.23 17.83 -20.95
C SER A 369 -9.90 17.15 -20.65
N ARG A 370 -9.77 15.83 -20.91
CA ARG A 370 -8.52 15.10 -20.69
C ARG A 370 -7.44 15.55 -21.68
N TRP A 371 -6.21 15.60 -21.19
CA TRP A 371 -5.04 16.01 -21.97
C TRP A 371 -4.37 14.85 -22.68
N ASP A 372 -4.48 13.65 -22.13
CA ASP A 372 -3.85 12.45 -22.67
C ASP A 372 -4.71 11.85 -23.80
N SER A 373 -4.05 11.34 -24.83
CA SER A 373 -4.64 10.47 -25.84
C SER A 373 -4.58 9.02 -25.35
N GLN A 374 -3.44 8.62 -24.79
CA GLN A 374 -3.14 7.28 -24.29
C GLN A 374 -2.34 7.35 -22.99
N THR A 375 -2.66 6.45 -22.07
CA THR A 375 -1.86 6.20 -20.87
C THR A 375 -1.69 4.69 -20.72
N VAL A 376 -0.44 4.22 -20.63
CA VAL A 376 -0.10 2.78 -20.55
C VAL A 376 0.94 2.51 -19.47
N GLY A 377 0.94 1.29 -18.93
CA GLY A 377 2.07 0.81 -18.13
C GLY A 377 3.19 0.36 -19.05
N THR A 378 4.41 0.76 -18.76
CA THR A 378 5.60 0.42 -19.56
C THR A 378 6.67 -0.25 -18.72
N VAL A 379 7.50 -1.06 -19.36
CA VAL A 379 8.65 -1.71 -18.74
C VAL A 379 9.88 -0.88 -19.08
N ILE A 380 10.64 -0.45 -18.07
CA ILE A 380 11.80 0.43 -18.27
C ILE A 380 12.99 -0.34 -18.84
N HIS A 381 13.19 -1.56 -18.33
CA HIS A 381 14.30 -2.43 -18.71
C HIS A 381 13.81 -3.81 -19.12
N PRO A 382 14.47 -4.48 -20.09
CA PRO A 382 14.21 -5.88 -20.37
C PRO A 382 14.20 -6.70 -19.07
N PRO A 383 13.06 -7.31 -18.71
CA PRO A 383 12.92 -7.95 -17.41
C PRO A 383 13.69 -9.27 -17.40
N ASP A 384 14.21 -9.66 -16.23
CA ASP A 384 14.70 -11.01 -16.04
C ASP A 384 13.52 -12.00 -16.22
N PRO A 385 13.60 -12.96 -17.17
CA PRO A 385 12.52 -13.92 -17.41
C PRO A 385 12.14 -14.74 -16.16
N GLN A 386 13.08 -14.97 -15.24
CA GLN A 386 12.82 -15.71 -13.99
C GLN A 386 12.17 -14.84 -12.91
N PHE A 387 12.36 -13.52 -12.97
CA PHE A 387 11.94 -12.57 -11.94
C PHE A 387 11.14 -11.39 -12.50
N THR A 388 10.24 -11.65 -13.45
CA THR A 388 9.35 -10.64 -14.08
C THR A 388 8.58 -9.77 -13.07
N GLN A 389 8.26 -10.29 -11.88
CA GLN A 389 7.64 -9.56 -10.78
C GLN A 389 8.52 -8.46 -10.17
N LYS A 390 9.84 -8.50 -10.39
CA LYS A 390 10.82 -7.50 -9.96
C LYS A 390 11.19 -6.52 -11.07
N ALA A 391 10.57 -6.63 -12.25
CA ALA A 391 10.83 -5.71 -13.35
C ALA A 391 10.66 -4.26 -12.90
N ASP A 392 11.49 -3.37 -13.45
CA ASP A 392 11.25 -1.95 -13.28
C ASP A 392 10.21 -1.48 -14.29
N ILE A 393 9.24 -0.75 -13.78
CA ILE A 393 8.04 -0.35 -14.52
C ILE A 393 7.78 1.12 -14.28
N GLY A 394 7.17 1.75 -15.27
CA GLY A 394 6.68 3.11 -15.20
C GLY A 394 5.31 3.22 -15.81
N VAL A 395 4.87 4.47 -15.94
CA VAL A 395 3.69 4.83 -16.72
C VAL A 395 4.12 5.75 -17.83
N GLU A 396 3.57 5.56 -19.03
CA GLU A 396 3.77 6.47 -20.15
C GLU A 396 2.47 7.21 -20.44
N ILE A 397 2.53 8.54 -20.50
CA ILE A 397 1.38 9.41 -20.76
C ILE A 397 1.62 10.14 -22.08
N THR A 398 0.85 9.79 -23.10
CA THR A 398 0.88 10.45 -24.41
C THR A 398 -0.21 11.51 -24.48
N SER A 399 0.12 12.73 -24.87
CA SER A 399 -0.83 13.83 -25.01
C SER A 399 -1.73 13.66 -26.24
N LYS A 400 -2.88 14.34 -26.24
CA LYS A 400 -3.58 14.69 -27.47
C LYS A 400 -2.73 15.70 -28.27
N PRO A 401 -2.98 15.85 -29.59
CA PRO A 401 -2.35 16.90 -30.37
C PRO A 401 -2.61 18.28 -29.76
N ILE A 402 -1.55 18.99 -29.46
CA ILE A 402 -1.55 20.37 -28.95
C ILE A 402 -1.25 21.31 -30.11
N ALA A 403 -2.03 22.38 -30.24
CA ALA A 403 -1.83 23.38 -31.29
C ALA A 403 -1.06 24.57 -30.71
N ILE A 404 0.14 24.82 -31.23
CA ILE A 404 1.05 25.87 -30.76
C ILE A 404 1.41 26.82 -31.90
N GLY A 405 1.75 28.05 -31.56
CA GLY A 405 2.11 29.08 -32.54
C GLY A 405 2.73 30.32 -31.89
N PRO A 406 3.11 31.34 -32.69
CA PRO A 406 3.86 32.50 -32.19
C PRO A 406 3.11 33.29 -31.11
N ASN A 407 1.78 33.31 -31.20
CA ASN A 407 0.88 33.99 -30.26
C ASN A 407 0.01 33.00 -29.46
N ARG A 408 0.38 31.72 -29.46
CA ARG A 408 -0.36 30.65 -28.80
C ARG A 408 0.58 29.71 -28.06
N PRO A 409 1.19 30.16 -26.95
CA PRO A 409 1.88 29.26 -26.03
C PRO A 409 0.86 28.34 -25.35
N GLU A 410 1.19 27.07 -25.19
CA GLU A 410 0.37 26.11 -24.44
C GLU A 410 1.14 25.68 -23.18
N VAL A 411 0.45 25.64 -22.04
CA VAL A 411 1.04 25.35 -20.73
C VAL A 411 0.30 24.19 -20.07
N TYR A 412 1.05 23.17 -19.66
CA TYR A 412 0.55 21.99 -18.97
C TYR A 412 1.26 21.84 -17.63
N THR A 413 0.50 21.82 -16.54
CA THR A 413 1.06 21.60 -15.19
C THR A 413 0.71 20.21 -14.70
N TYR A 414 1.72 19.51 -14.20
CA TYR A 414 1.58 18.23 -13.53
C TYR A 414 2.00 18.37 -12.07
N ARG A 415 1.17 17.89 -11.15
CA ARG A 415 1.54 17.76 -9.74
C ARG A 415 2.05 16.36 -9.49
N VAL A 416 3.22 16.26 -8.88
CA VAL A 416 3.87 15.00 -8.57
C VAL A 416 3.80 14.80 -7.07
N PHE A 417 3.19 13.70 -6.65
CA PHE A 417 3.25 13.25 -5.27
C PHE A 417 4.32 12.18 -5.16
N ALA A 418 5.16 12.25 -4.14
CA ALA A 418 6.18 11.25 -3.84
C ALA A 418 6.21 11.06 -2.33
N GLY A 419 5.55 10.03 -1.81
CA GLY A 419 5.39 9.93 -0.36
C GLY A 419 4.62 8.72 0.13
N PRO A 420 4.26 8.73 1.43
CA PRO A 420 3.61 7.60 2.09
C PRO A 420 2.13 7.50 1.70
N LYS A 421 1.62 6.27 1.59
CA LYS A 421 0.21 6.00 1.27
C LYS A 421 -0.71 6.19 2.49
N THR A 422 -0.72 7.41 3.01
CA THR A 422 -1.60 7.84 4.10
C THR A 422 -2.71 8.73 3.57
N THR A 423 -3.87 8.70 4.21
CA THR A 423 -5.02 9.53 3.82
C THR A 423 -4.66 11.01 3.77
N ASP A 424 -3.89 11.49 4.74
CA ASP A 424 -3.54 12.90 4.89
C ASP A 424 -2.56 13.37 3.81
N ALA A 425 -1.57 12.54 3.46
CA ALA A 425 -0.60 12.86 2.42
C ALA A 425 -1.21 12.80 1.00
N LEU A 426 -2.18 11.90 0.78
CA LEU A 426 -2.82 11.69 -0.52
C LEU A 426 -4.03 12.60 -0.77
N ALA A 427 -4.66 13.14 0.28
CA ALA A 427 -5.84 14.00 0.17
C ALA A 427 -5.65 15.23 -0.74
N PRO A 428 -4.52 15.98 -0.69
CA PRO A 428 -4.27 17.11 -1.60
C PRO A 428 -4.28 16.72 -3.08
N PHE A 429 -3.89 15.49 -3.39
CA PHE A 429 -3.86 14.92 -4.74
C PHE A 429 -5.17 14.17 -5.07
N GLY A 430 -6.13 14.11 -4.15
CA GLY A 430 -7.39 13.40 -4.33
C GLY A 430 -7.20 11.91 -4.62
N ALA A 431 -6.15 11.31 -4.08
CA ALA A 431 -5.73 9.94 -4.33
C ALA A 431 -5.86 9.05 -3.08
N VAL A 432 -6.82 9.36 -2.21
CA VAL A 432 -7.02 8.70 -0.90
C VAL A 432 -7.27 7.20 -1.04
N GLU A 433 -7.82 6.77 -2.17
CA GLU A 433 -8.02 5.37 -2.54
C GLU A 433 -6.72 4.57 -2.56
N LEU A 434 -5.56 5.22 -2.77
CA LEU A 434 -4.24 4.58 -2.71
C LEU A 434 -3.81 4.19 -1.29
N ALA A 435 -4.39 4.80 -0.25
CA ALA A 435 -4.11 4.45 1.15
C ALA A 435 -4.70 3.07 1.54
N SER A 436 -5.72 2.63 0.81
CA SER A 436 -6.34 1.33 1.03
C SER A 436 -5.56 0.23 0.31
N TYR A 437 -5.47 -0.94 0.95
CA TYR A 437 -4.94 -2.12 0.27
C TYR A 437 -5.92 -2.57 -0.82
N ARG A 438 -5.54 -2.37 -2.09
CA ARG A 438 -6.39 -2.61 -3.26
C ARG A 438 -6.17 -3.95 -3.95
N LYS A 439 -5.17 -4.73 -3.55
CA LYS A 439 -5.04 -6.10 -4.06
C LYS A 439 -6.19 -6.94 -3.52
N SER A 440 -6.92 -7.59 -4.42
CA SER A 440 -7.83 -8.67 -4.05
C SER A 440 -7.01 -9.66 -3.22
N GLY A 441 -7.24 -9.66 -1.90
CA GLY A 441 -6.24 -10.15 -0.96
C GLY A 441 -5.87 -11.60 -1.23
N ARG A 442 -4.68 -12.00 -0.75
CA ARG A 442 -4.18 -13.39 -0.73
C ARG A 442 -5.20 -14.42 -0.22
N PHE A 443 -6.22 -13.96 0.52
CA PHE A 443 -7.28 -14.77 1.12
C PHE A 443 -8.67 -14.59 0.49
N GLY A 444 -8.88 -13.67 -0.47
CA GLY A 444 -10.15 -13.50 -1.18
C GLY A 444 -11.36 -13.17 -0.30
N ILE A 445 -11.15 -12.57 0.89
CA ILE A 445 -12.22 -12.36 1.87
C ILE A 445 -12.96 -11.05 1.54
N PRO A 446 -14.28 -11.11 1.25
CA PRO A 446 -15.06 -9.91 1.01
C PRO A 446 -15.11 -9.05 2.28
N TYR A 447 -15.18 -7.73 2.12
CA TYR A 447 -15.25 -6.72 3.19
C TYR A 447 -13.97 -6.45 4.00
N ALA A 448 -12.81 -6.99 3.59
CA ALA A 448 -11.54 -6.74 4.27
C ALA A 448 -11.21 -5.24 4.43
N PRO A 449 -11.26 -4.43 3.35
CA PRO A 449 -11.03 -2.98 3.41
C PRO A 449 -11.92 -2.26 4.43
N GLU A 450 -13.20 -2.64 4.49
CA GLU A 450 -14.21 -2.03 5.35
C GLU A 450 -13.91 -2.32 6.83
N VAL A 451 -13.46 -3.54 7.16
CA VAL A 451 -13.05 -3.88 8.52
C VAL A 451 -11.74 -3.15 8.89
N ALA A 452 -10.77 -3.08 7.99
CA ALA A 452 -9.53 -2.34 8.23
C ALA A 452 -9.77 -0.84 8.43
N ALA A 453 -10.73 -0.25 7.72
CA ALA A 453 -11.13 1.15 7.89
C ALA A 453 -11.63 1.46 9.32
N VAL A 454 -12.11 0.45 10.07
CA VAL A 454 -12.47 0.59 11.48
C VAL A 454 -11.27 0.32 12.40
N ILE A 455 -10.45 -0.67 12.08
CA ILE A 455 -9.32 -1.10 12.92
C ILE A 455 -8.17 -0.10 12.92
N SER A 456 -7.79 0.44 11.76
CA SER A 456 -6.68 1.41 11.63
C SER A 456 -6.85 2.65 12.53
N PRO A 457 -7.96 3.41 12.48
CA PRO A 457 -8.12 4.58 13.35
C PRO A 457 -8.22 4.22 14.83
N LEU A 458 -8.72 3.03 15.16
CA LEU A 458 -8.72 2.54 16.54
C LEU A 458 -7.29 2.25 17.02
N LEU A 459 -6.46 1.62 16.18
CA LEU A 459 -5.05 1.38 16.47
C LEU A 459 -4.29 2.70 16.66
N ASP A 460 -4.52 3.71 15.81
CA ASP A 460 -3.89 5.03 15.93
C ASP A 460 -4.32 5.77 17.21
N ARG A 461 -5.59 5.65 17.62
CA ARG A 461 -6.06 6.21 18.90
C ARG A 461 -5.40 5.53 20.10
N ILE A 462 -5.28 4.20 20.06
CA ILE A 462 -4.60 3.44 21.11
C ILE A 462 -3.10 3.79 21.13
N TYR A 463 -2.47 3.96 19.97
CA TYR A 463 -1.11 4.47 19.88
C TYR A 463 -1.00 5.86 20.52
N GLY A 464 -1.94 6.77 20.23
CA GLY A 464 -2.02 8.09 20.87
C GLY A 464 -2.10 8.02 22.39
N LEU A 465 -2.83 7.04 22.94
CA LEU A 465 -2.84 6.76 24.37
C LEU A 465 -1.46 6.31 24.87
N THR A 466 -0.78 5.38 24.16
CA THR A 466 0.59 4.97 24.55
C THR A 466 1.57 6.14 24.50
N ALA A 467 1.43 7.05 23.52
CA ALA A 467 2.25 8.24 23.40
C ALA A 467 1.95 9.26 24.50
N TRP A 468 0.70 9.39 24.93
CA TRP A 468 0.33 10.21 26.08
C TRP A 468 0.93 9.69 27.38
N VAL A 469 0.83 8.37 27.63
CA VAL A 469 1.47 7.73 28.78
C VAL A 469 2.99 7.92 28.73
N ALA A 470 3.62 7.66 27.59
CA ALA A 470 5.06 7.84 27.41
C ALA A 470 5.50 9.28 27.75
N ARG A 471 4.77 10.30 27.29
CA ARG A 471 5.04 11.71 27.63
C ARG A 471 4.99 11.97 29.13
N GLY A 472 4.06 11.34 29.85
CA GLY A 472 3.98 11.42 31.32
C GLY A 472 5.22 10.89 32.05
N PHE A 473 5.98 9.99 31.43
CA PHE A 473 7.23 9.42 31.95
C PHE A 473 8.49 9.95 31.24
N GLY A 474 8.39 11.09 30.54
CA GLY A 474 9.54 11.72 29.86
C GLY A 474 9.93 11.12 28.51
N GLY A 475 9.10 10.24 27.94
CA GLY A 475 9.26 9.69 26.59
C GLY A 475 8.66 10.58 25.49
N SER A 476 9.23 10.55 24.29
CA SER A 476 8.79 11.38 23.14
C SER A 476 7.89 10.66 22.13
N LYS A 477 7.82 9.32 22.17
CA LYS A 477 7.07 8.51 21.19
C LYS A 477 6.24 7.42 21.89
N GLY A 478 5.09 7.08 21.31
CA GLY A 478 4.30 5.91 21.70
C GLY A 478 4.91 4.60 21.21
N ASN A 479 4.32 3.47 21.60
CA ASN A 479 4.81 2.14 21.25
C ASN A 479 3.72 1.34 20.52
N TYR A 480 3.95 1.07 19.22
CA TYR A 480 3.00 0.34 18.39
C TYR A 480 2.81 -1.13 18.81
N GLY A 481 3.84 -1.79 19.35
CA GLY A 481 3.71 -3.16 19.85
C GLY A 481 2.78 -3.22 21.06
N VAL A 482 2.90 -2.26 21.99
CA VAL A 482 1.95 -2.12 23.10
C VAL A 482 0.55 -1.76 22.60
N ALA A 483 0.45 -0.90 21.58
CA ALA A 483 -0.85 -0.55 20.99
C ALA A 483 -1.55 -1.77 20.39
N ILE A 484 -0.82 -2.66 19.70
CA ILE A 484 -1.34 -3.93 19.18
C ILE A 484 -1.83 -4.83 20.33
N ILE A 485 -1.06 -4.94 21.42
CA ILE A 485 -1.46 -5.72 22.61
C ILE A 485 -2.77 -5.17 23.20
N LEU A 486 -2.85 -3.86 23.44
CA LEU A 486 -4.03 -3.22 24.00
C LEU A 486 -5.26 -3.35 23.09
N LEU A 487 -5.07 -3.19 21.77
CA LEU A 487 -6.13 -3.43 20.78
C LEU A 487 -6.64 -4.87 20.86
N THR A 488 -5.71 -5.83 20.93
CA THR A 488 -6.05 -7.25 21.03
C THR A 488 -6.89 -7.52 22.29
N LEU A 489 -6.46 -6.99 23.44
CA LEU A 489 -7.16 -7.14 24.71
C LEU A 489 -8.54 -6.48 24.69
N LEU A 490 -8.67 -5.30 24.08
CA LEU A 490 -9.94 -4.60 23.93
C LEU A 490 -10.94 -5.42 23.11
N VAL A 491 -10.53 -5.89 21.93
CA VAL A 491 -11.38 -6.73 21.07
C VAL A 491 -11.76 -8.02 21.78
N ARG A 492 -10.80 -8.67 22.45
CA ARG A 492 -11.03 -9.88 23.22
C ARG A 492 -11.98 -9.66 24.40
N MET A 493 -11.89 -8.54 25.09
CA MET A 493 -12.80 -8.17 26.17
C MET A 493 -14.24 -7.99 25.65
N LEU A 494 -14.42 -7.35 24.48
CA LEU A 494 -15.73 -7.23 23.84
C LEU A 494 -16.29 -8.59 23.40
N MET A 495 -15.42 -9.52 22.99
CA MET A 495 -15.79 -10.88 22.60
C MET A 495 -15.96 -11.85 23.78
N PHE A 496 -15.52 -11.48 24.99
CA PHE A 496 -15.58 -12.33 26.20
C PHE A 496 -16.95 -12.99 26.46
N PRO A 497 -18.11 -12.28 26.40
CA PRO A 497 -19.41 -12.93 26.65
C PRO A 497 -19.72 -14.02 25.62
N LEU A 498 -19.32 -13.82 24.36
CA LEU A 498 -19.47 -14.80 23.30
C LEU A 498 -18.51 -15.98 23.50
N GLY A 499 -17.24 -15.71 23.80
CA GLY A 499 -16.23 -16.73 24.10
C GLY A 499 -16.63 -17.62 25.28
N ARG A 500 -17.20 -17.03 26.33
CA ARG A 500 -17.74 -17.77 27.49
C ARG A 500 -18.87 -18.73 27.10
N LYS A 501 -19.82 -18.29 26.27
CA LYS A 501 -20.91 -19.16 25.78
C LYS A 501 -20.36 -20.35 24.99
N GLN A 502 -19.37 -20.10 24.14
CA GLN A 502 -18.72 -21.14 23.33
C GLN A 502 -17.94 -22.14 24.20
N ALA A 503 -17.19 -21.66 25.19
CA ALA A 503 -16.46 -22.53 26.11
C ALA A 503 -17.39 -23.44 26.93
N MET A 504 -18.57 -22.93 27.32
CA MET A 504 -19.61 -23.72 27.97
C MET A 504 -20.25 -24.75 27.04
N ALA A 505 -20.54 -24.38 25.78
CA ALA A 505 -21.05 -25.30 24.77
C ALA A 505 -20.03 -26.43 24.46
N ALA A 506 -18.75 -26.07 24.31
CA ALA A 506 -17.68 -27.03 24.14
C ALA A 506 -17.60 -28.00 25.33
N LYS A 507 -17.71 -27.50 26.58
CA LYS A 507 -17.71 -28.35 27.77
C LYS A 507 -18.89 -29.34 27.79
N LYS A 508 -20.11 -28.89 27.47
CA LYS A 508 -21.28 -29.79 27.34
C LYS A 508 -21.05 -30.88 26.30
N MET A 509 -20.37 -30.57 25.20
CA MET A 509 -19.99 -31.56 24.21
C MET A 509 -18.98 -32.59 24.77
N GLN A 510 -18.07 -32.18 25.67
CA GLN A 510 -17.16 -33.11 26.36
C GLN A 510 -17.93 -34.07 27.27
N GLU A 511 -18.99 -33.60 27.95
CA GLU A 511 -19.85 -34.42 28.81
C GLU A 511 -20.66 -35.46 28.02
N LEU A 512 -20.96 -35.19 26.74
CA LEU A 512 -21.66 -36.13 25.85
C LEU A 512 -20.74 -37.17 25.20
N GLN A 513 -19.41 -37.03 25.31
CA GLN A 513 -18.48 -37.98 24.69
C GLN A 513 -18.68 -39.47 25.05
N PRO A 514 -19.00 -39.87 26.30
CA PRO A 514 -19.27 -41.28 26.59
C PRO A 514 -20.49 -41.81 25.83
N LEU A 515 -21.59 -41.04 25.80
CA LEU A 515 -22.81 -41.42 25.07
C LEU A 515 -22.57 -41.47 23.55
N LEU A 516 -21.72 -40.57 23.03
CA LEU A 516 -21.29 -40.62 21.65
C LEU A 516 -20.51 -41.92 21.34
N LYS A 517 -19.63 -42.37 22.23
CA LYS A 517 -18.93 -43.65 22.05
C LYS A 517 -19.90 -44.83 21.97
N GLU A 518 -20.91 -44.87 22.85
CA GLU A 518 -21.93 -45.93 22.85
C GLU A 518 -22.72 -45.98 21.53
N ILE A 519 -23.13 -44.83 21.00
CA ILE A 519 -23.79 -44.74 19.69
C ILE A 519 -22.86 -45.25 18.58
N GLN A 520 -21.58 -44.90 18.63
CA GLN A 520 -20.62 -45.34 17.62
C GLN A 520 -20.33 -46.84 17.67
N GLU A 521 -20.25 -47.43 18.87
CA GLU A 521 -20.08 -48.88 19.04
C GLU A 521 -21.33 -49.64 18.58
N LYS A 522 -22.53 -49.15 18.92
CA LYS A 522 -23.80 -49.77 18.56
C LYS A 522 -24.09 -49.74 17.05
N TYR A 523 -23.69 -48.68 16.36
CA TYR A 523 -23.96 -48.47 14.93
C TYR A 523 -22.69 -48.48 14.06
N LYS A 524 -21.63 -49.18 14.47
CA LYS A 524 -20.33 -49.22 13.77
C LYS A 524 -20.41 -49.56 12.27
N ASN A 525 -21.40 -50.36 11.88
CA ASN A 525 -21.61 -50.82 10.50
C ASN A 525 -22.66 -50.01 9.71
N ASP A 526 -23.31 -49.00 10.33
CA ASP A 526 -24.39 -48.21 9.73
C ASP A 526 -24.14 -46.71 9.97
N ARG A 527 -23.28 -46.11 9.13
CA ARG A 527 -22.89 -44.68 9.22
C ARG A 527 -24.07 -43.72 9.13
N GLU A 528 -25.13 -44.08 8.41
CA GLU A 528 -26.29 -43.22 8.25
C GLU A 528 -27.11 -43.15 9.55
N LYS A 529 -27.35 -44.30 10.20
CA LYS A 529 -28.01 -44.32 11.52
C LYS A 529 -27.14 -43.71 12.61
N GLN A 530 -25.83 -43.97 12.59
CA GLN A 530 -24.87 -43.33 13.49
C GLN A 530 -24.96 -41.80 13.43
N GLY A 531 -25.03 -41.22 12.23
CA GLY A 531 -25.19 -39.77 12.05
C GLY A 531 -26.53 -39.23 12.57
N LYS A 532 -27.64 -39.94 12.32
CA LYS A 532 -28.98 -39.56 12.79
C LYS A 532 -29.10 -39.59 14.32
N GLU A 533 -28.62 -40.65 14.96
CA GLU A 533 -28.63 -40.80 16.42
C GLU A 533 -27.69 -39.80 17.10
N THR A 534 -26.53 -39.51 16.50
CA THR A 534 -25.62 -38.46 16.98
C THR A 534 -26.29 -37.09 16.98
N MET A 535 -27.00 -36.73 15.91
CA MET A 535 -27.73 -35.47 15.84
C MET A 535 -28.95 -35.43 16.77
N ALA A 536 -29.64 -36.56 16.94
CA ALA A 536 -30.74 -36.69 17.91
C ALA A 536 -30.25 -36.49 19.35
N LEU A 537 -29.08 -37.04 19.70
CA LEU A 537 -28.43 -36.83 20.99
C LEU A 537 -28.09 -35.34 21.20
N TYR A 538 -27.46 -34.69 20.22
CA TYR A 538 -27.16 -33.26 20.31
C TYR A 538 -28.41 -32.40 20.49
N LYS A 539 -29.50 -32.71 19.77
CA LYS A 539 -30.78 -32.01 19.90
C LYS A 539 -31.43 -32.24 21.28
N LYS A 540 -31.39 -33.48 21.79
CA LYS A 540 -31.92 -33.84 23.12
C LYS A 540 -31.22 -33.11 24.25
N HIS A 541 -29.92 -32.86 24.13
CA HIS A 541 -29.11 -32.17 25.13
C HIS A 541 -28.92 -30.66 24.84
N GLY A 542 -29.56 -30.12 23.80
CA GLY A 542 -29.50 -28.70 23.44
C GLY A 542 -28.08 -28.21 23.10
N VAL A 543 -27.27 -29.07 22.49
CA VAL A 543 -25.89 -28.75 22.07
C VAL A 543 -25.87 -28.53 20.57
N ASN A 544 -25.40 -27.36 20.12
CA ASN A 544 -25.17 -27.09 18.70
C ASN A 544 -23.73 -27.48 18.32
N PRO A 545 -23.51 -28.48 17.45
CA PRO A 545 -22.16 -28.88 17.02
C PRO A 545 -21.42 -27.76 16.27
N LEU A 546 -22.14 -26.84 15.62
CA LEU A 546 -21.55 -25.68 14.93
C LEU A 546 -21.29 -24.48 15.86
N GLY A 547 -21.84 -24.50 17.07
CA GLY A 547 -21.56 -23.46 18.08
C GLY A 547 -20.07 -23.36 18.44
N GLY A 548 -19.31 -24.44 18.22
CA GLY A 548 -17.86 -24.49 18.42
C GLY A 548 -17.02 -23.81 17.32
N CYS A 549 -17.52 -23.67 16.09
CA CYS A 549 -16.81 -23.00 14.98
C CYS A 549 -17.22 -21.54 14.76
N LEU A 550 -18.34 -21.11 15.36
CA LEU A 550 -18.77 -19.71 15.41
C LEU A 550 -17.69 -18.70 15.85
N PRO A 551 -16.81 -18.97 16.85
CA PRO A 551 -15.73 -18.05 17.17
C PRO A 551 -14.75 -17.87 16.02
N ALA A 552 -14.38 -18.95 15.35
CA ALA A 552 -13.45 -18.88 14.22
C ALA A 552 -14.04 -18.03 13.07
N LEU A 553 -15.35 -18.13 12.85
CA LEU A 553 -16.06 -17.36 11.82
C LEU A 553 -16.09 -15.85 12.11
N ILE A 554 -16.35 -15.44 13.34
CA ILE A 554 -16.33 -14.02 13.74
C ILE A 554 -14.88 -13.51 13.86
N GLN A 555 -13.96 -14.38 14.25
CA GLN A 555 -12.55 -14.05 14.40
C GLN A 555 -11.87 -13.77 13.05
N LEU A 556 -12.32 -14.43 11.98
CA LEU A 556 -11.72 -14.32 10.66
C LEU A 556 -11.79 -12.89 10.10
N PRO A 557 -12.95 -12.18 10.06
CA PRO A 557 -13.00 -10.76 9.66
C PRO A 557 -12.09 -9.85 10.49
N ILE A 558 -12.09 -10.02 11.81
CA ILE A 558 -11.24 -9.23 12.72
C ILE A 558 -9.76 -9.44 12.40
N PHE A 559 -9.35 -10.70 12.21
CA PHE A 559 -8.00 -11.06 11.83
C PHE A 559 -7.60 -10.42 10.50
N VAL A 560 -8.46 -10.49 9.50
CA VAL A 560 -8.21 -9.94 8.17
C VAL A 560 -8.09 -8.42 8.21
N GLY A 561 -8.99 -7.74 8.90
CA GLY A 561 -8.93 -6.29 9.04
C GLY A 561 -7.68 -5.85 9.79
N LEU A 562 -7.27 -6.58 10.84
CA LEU A 562 -6.01 -6.30 11.53
C LEU A 562 -4.80 -6.58 10.64
N TRP A 563 -4.75 -7.73 9.97
CA TRP A 563 -3.67 -8.05 9.03
C TRP A 563 -3.54 -6.96 7.96
N GLN A 564 -4.64 -6.47 7.42
CA GLN A 564 -4.63 -5.43 6.41
C GLN A 564 -4.17 -4.07 7.00
N ALA A 565 -4.68 -3.68 8.17
CA ALA A 565 -4.25 -2.46 8.86
C ALA A 565 -2.74 -2.47 9.17
N LEU A 566 -2.20 -3.63 9.55
CA LEU A 566 -0.77 -3.79 9.81
C LEU A 566 0.06 -3.76 8.50
N ASN A 567 -0.45 -4.30 7.40
CA ASN A 567 0.28 -4.32 6.12
C ASN A 567 0.25 -3.00 5.35
N THR A 568 -0.75 -2.14 5.55
CA THR A 568 -0.82 -0.83 4.86
C THR A 568 -0.22 0.31 5.67
N SER A 569 -0.10 0.15 6.99
CA SER A 569 0.34 1.24 7.84
C SER A 569 1.83 1.50 7.71
N VAL A 570 2.18 2.59 7.02
CA VAL A 570 3.53 3.13 6.98
C VAL A 570 4.07 3.47 8.37
N ASN A 571 3.19 3.76 9.34
CA ASN A 571 3.61 4.12 10.69
C ASN A 571 4.17 2.93 11.47
N LEU A 572 3.80 1.70 11.08
CA LEU A 572 4.35 0.49 11.67
C LEU A 572 5.66 0.05 11.02
N ARG A 573 5.98 0.57 9.82
CA ARG A 573 7.26 0.35 9.15
C ARG A 573 8.38 0.87 10.05
N GLN A 574 9.35 0.01 10.35
CA GLN A 574 10.47 0.29 11.24
C GLN A 574 10.06 0.71 12.67
N ALA A 575 8.84 0.39 13.11
CA ALA A 575 8.43 0.59 14.49
C ALA A 575 9.02 -0.53 15.36
N PRO A 576 9.85 -0.22 16.38
CA PRO A 576 10.48 -1.23 17.22
C PRO A 576 9.57 -1.70 18.37
N PHE A 577 9.73 -2.95 18.80
CA PHE A 577 9.12 -3.51 20.01
C PHE A 577 9.92 -4.70 20.54
N LEU A 578 10.35 -4.66 21.81
CA LEU A 578 11.23 -5.70 22.37
C LEU A 578 12.50 -5.85 21.50
N TYR A 579 12.85 -7.07 21.10
CA TYR A 579 13.95 -7.35 20.17
C TYR A 579 13.58 -7.10 18.69
N ILE A 580 12.29 -6.91 18.38
CA ILE A 580 11.78 -6.69 17.02
C ILE A 580 12.09 -5.25 16.61
N ARG A 581 12.71 -5.10 15.44
CA ARG A 581 13.11 -3.80 14.89
C ARG A 581 12.09 -3.19 13.95
N ASP A 582 11.21 -4.02 13.39
CA ASP A 582 10.19 -3.60 12.44
C ASP A 582 8.93 -4.44 12.61
N LEU A 583 7.86 -3.82 13.09
CA LEU A 583 6.56 -4.46 13.30
C LEU A 583 5.83 -4.82 12.00
N ALA A 584 6.18 -4.16 10.89
CA ALA A 584 5.59 -4.38 9.58
C ALA A 584 6.37 -5.41 8.74
N ALA A 585 7.58 -5.79 9.17
CA ALA A 585 8.38 -6.87 8.59
C ALA A 585 8.28 -8.17 9.44
N PRO A 586 8.71 -9.33 8.89
CA PRO A 586 8.86 -10.54 9.69
C PRO A 586 9.82 -10.33 10.86
N ASP A 587 9.62 -11.11 11.91
CA ASP A 587 10.50 -11.11 13.08
C ASP A 587 11.90 -11.62 12.69
N MET A 588 12.95 -10.80 12.78
CA MET A 588 14.30 -11.15 12.32
C MET A 588 15.26 -11.28 13.52
N LEU A 589 15.14 -12.36 14.30
CA LEU A 589 15.92 -12.53 15.53
C LEU A 589 17.43 -12.48 15.27
N PHE A 590 17.90 -13.27 14.31
CA PHE A 590 19.28 -13.21 13.83
C PHE A 590 19.36 -13.63 12.36
N LYS A 591 20.42 -13.16 11.70
CA LYS A 591 20.77 -13.56 10.33
C LYS A 591 21.57 -14.85 10.37
N PHE A 592 21.28 -15.80 9.48
CA PHE A 592 22.09 -17.02 9.40
C PHE A 592 23.56 -16.67 9.08
N PRO A 593 24.54 -17.35 9.72
CA PRO A 593 25.95 -17.08 9.52
C PRO A 593 26.37 -17.41 8.08
N TYR A 594 27.44 -16.78 7.62
CA TYR A 594 28.04 -16.98 6.28
C TYR A 594 27.11 -16.72 5.09
N GLY A 595 26.00 -16.03 5.28
CA GLY A 595 25.08 -15.69 4.19
C GLY A 595 24.28 -16.88 3.66
N ILE A 596 24.19 -17.97 4.42
CA ILE A 596 23.39 -19.15 4.05
C ILE A 596 21.93 -18.74 3.91
N GLU A 597 21.35 -18.98 2.73
CA GLU A 597 19.92 -18.87 2.50
C GLU A 597 19.30 -20.25 2.60
N VAL A 598 18.62 -20.51 3.72
CA VAL A 598 17.98 -21.82 3.96
C VAL A 598 16.72 -21.89 3.10
N PRO A 599 16.50 -22.97 2.33
CA PRO A 599 15.28 -23.14 1.56
C PRO A 599 14.03 -22.90 2.43
N TRP A 600 13.06 -22.15 1.91
CA TRP A 600 11.79 -21.78 2.57
C TRP A 600 11.88 -20.80 3.75
N LEU A 601 12.89 -20.92 4.62
CA LEU A 601 13.11 -20.02 5.76
C LEU A 601 13.77 -18.70 5.33
N GLY A 602 14.58 -18.71 4.27
CA GLY A 602 15.30 -17.53 3.80
C GLY A 602 16.55 -17.22 4.63
N ARG A 603 16.88 -15.94 4.76
CA ARG A 603 18.16 -15.45 5.31
C ARG A 603 18.15 -15.19 6.83
N TYR A 604 16.98 -15.19 7.44
CA TYR A 604 16.78 -14.84 8.85
C TYR A 604 16.04 -15.95 9.59
N PHE A 605 16.38 -16.09 10.87
CA PHE A 605 15.63 -16.91 11.81
C PHE A 605 14.53 -16.08 12.49
N ASN A 606 13.28 -16.52 12.36
CA ASN A 606 12.10 -15.81 12.87
C ASN A 606 11.51 -16.59 14.04
N LEU A 607 11.51 -16.01 15.25
CA LEU A 607 11.12 -16.70 16.49
C LEU A 607 9.60 -16.71 16.69
N LEU A 608 8.92 -15.59 16.38
CA LEU A 608 7.49 -15.45 16.64
C LEU A 608 6.61 -16.57 16.05
N PRO A 609 6.78 -17.03 14.79
CA PRO A 609 5.96 -18.11 14.23
C PRO A 609 6.01 -19.40 15.06
N PHE A 610 7.18 -19.75 15.61
CA PHE A 610 7.32 -20.92 16.47
C PHE A 610 6.63 -20.73 17.82
N LEU A 611 6.73 -19.54 18.42
CA LEU A 611 6.02 -19.23 19.66
C LEU A 611 4.50 -19.27 19.48
N VAL A 612 4.00 -18.71 18.37
CA VAL A 612 2.57 -18.77 18.01
C VAL A 612 2.10 -20.21 17.89
N VAL A 613 2.83 -21.05 17.16
CA VAL A 613 2.43 -22.46 16.98
C VAL A 613 2.56 -23.26 18.28
N ALA A 614 3.61 -23.03 19.08
CA ALA A 614 3.73 -23.63 20.39
C ALA A 614 2.53 -23.29 21.28
N LEU A 615 2.11 -22.02 21.31
CA LEU A 615 0.92 -21.59 22.05
C LEU A 615 -0.36 -22.22 21.49
N MET A 616 -0.54 -22.29 20.17
CA MET A 616 -1.71 -22.92 19.56
C MET A 616 -1.77 -24.44 19.84
N LEU A 617 -0.62 -25.12 19.89
CA LEU A 617 -0.55 -26.53 20.29
C LEU A 617 -0.91 -26.72 21.76
N VAL A 618 -0.45 -25.81 22.64
CA VAL A 618 -0.82 -25.78 24.05
C VAL A 618 -2.32 -25.52 24.21
N GLN A 619 -2.89 -24.57 23.48
CA GLN A 619 -4.33 -24.29 23.46
C GLN A 619 -5.14 -25.49 22.99
N THR A 620 -4.73 -26.11 21.88
CA THR A 620 -5.41 -27.30 21.36
C THR A 620 -5.39 -28.41 22.41
N LYS A 621 -4.26 -28.62 23.09
CA LYS A 621 -4.17 -29.60 24.18
C LYS A 621 -5.06 -29.25 25.39
N LEU A 622 -5.21 -27.97 25.72
CA LEU A 622 -6.03 -27.50 26.85
C LEU A 622 -7.54 -27.49 26.54
N PHE A 623 -7.91 -27.20 25.29
CA PHE A 623 -9.30 -26.92 24.90
C PHE A 623 -9.95 -28.10 24.19
N SER A 624 -9.17 -28.93 23.48
CA SER A 624 -9.72 -30.12 22.82
C SER A 624 -9.98 -31.23 23.83
N PRO A 625 -11.14 -31.92 23.74
CA PRO A 625 -11.36 -33.12 24.52
C PRO A 625 -10.41 -34.26 24.09
N PRO A 626 -10.16 -35.24 24.97
CA PRO A 626 -9.39 -36.41 24.61
C PRO A 626 -10.00 -37.11 23.39
N ALA A 627 -9.15 -37.59 22.48
CA ALA A 627 -9.61 -38.33 21.33
C ALA A 627 -10.20 -39.67 21.82
N THR A 628 -11.49 -39.85 21.58
CA THR A 628 -12.26 -41.00 22.04
C THR A 628 -12.45 -42.06 20.97
N THR A 629 -12.04 -41.76 19.73
CA THR A 629 -12.30 -42.56 18.53
C THR A 629 -11.09 -42.50 17.58
N PRO A 630 -10.83 -43.53 16.77
CA PRO A 630 -9.73 -43.51 15.78
C PRO A 630 -9.86 -42.39 14.73
N GLU A 631 -11.10 -42.03 14.37
CA GLU A 631 -11.40 -40.93 13.45
C GLU A 631 -11.08 -39.57 14.11
N ALA A 632 -11.41 -39.38 15.39
CA ALA A 632 -11.08 -38.19 16.15
C ALA A 632 -9.57 -38.06 16.40
N GLU A 633 -8.86 -39.17 16.63
CA GLU A 633 -7.40 -39.18 16.71
C GLU A 633 -6.75 -38.73 15.40
N THR A 634 -7.27 -39.21 14.27
CA THR A 634 -6.78 -38.85 12.93
C THR A 634 -7.05 -37.36 12.66
N GLN A 635 -8.24 -36.85 13.02
CA GLN A 635 -8.55 -35.43 12.93
C GLN A 635 -7.63 -34.57 13.81
N GLN A 636 -7.37 -34.98 15.07
CA GLN A 636 -6.46 -34.26 15.95
C GLN A 636 -5.01 -34.27 15.43
N LYS A 637 -4.53 -35.38 14.88
CA LYS A 637 -3.22 -35.49 14.23
C LYS A 637 -3.15 -34.56 13.00
N MET A 638 -4.18 -34.55 12.16
CA MET A 638 -4.28 -33.65 11.01
C MET A 638 -4.26 -32.17 11.44
N MET A 639 -5.01 -31.80 12.48
CA MET A 639 -5.00 -30.44 13.02
C MET A 639 -3.63 -30.03 13.56
N LYS A 640 -2.89 -30.93 14.22
CA LYS A 640 -1.51 -30.68 14.66
C LYS A 640 -0.57 -30.44 13.48
N TYR A 641 -0.62 -31.28 12.44
CA TYR A 641 0.18 -31.08 11.23
C TYR A 641 -0.18 -29.80 10.50
N MET A 642 -1.47 -29.45 10.43
CA MET A 642 -1.94 -28.18 9.87
C MET A 642 -1.40 -26.99 10.64
N MET A 643 -1.34 -27.04 11.98
CA MET A 643 -0.75 -25.98 12.79
C MET A 643 0.76 -25.83 12.55
N ILE A 644 1.49 -26.93 12.41
CA ILE A 644 2.92 -26.90 12.07
C ILE A 644 3.12 -26.33 10.66
N PHE A 645 2.32 -26.77 9.69
CA PHE A 645 2.32 -26.21 8.34
C PHE A 645 2.02 -24.71 8.32
N MET A 646 1.11 -24.25 9.18
CA MET A 646 0.80 -22.83 9.34
C MET A 646 1.99 -22.03 9.86
N ALA A 647 2.88 -22.61 10.67
CA ALA A 647 4.15 -21.98 11.07
C ALA A 647 5.01 -21.62 9.85
N PHE A 648 5.14 -22.55 8.90
CA PHE A 648 5.88 -22.32 7.67
C PHE A 648 5.20 -21.28 6.78
N MET A 649 3.88 -21.33 6.65
CA MET A 649 3.11 -20.36 5.87
C MET A 649 3.20 -18.94 6.47
N PHE A 650 3.19 -18.82 7.80
CA PHE A 650 3.25 -17.53 8.50
C PHE A 650 4.67 -17.08 8.84
N TYR A 651 5.68 -17.80 8.36
CA TYR A 651 7.07 -17.47 8.63
C TYR A 651 7.45 -16.06 8.14
N LYS A 652 6.94 -15.66 6.97
CA LYS A 652 7.20 -14.36 6.33
C LYS A 652 6.11 -13.31 6.59
N VAL A 653 5.27 -13.50 7.59
CA VAL A 653 4.19 -12.57 7.94
C VAL A 653 4.73 -11.47 8.86
N PRO A 654 4.17 -10.23 8.84
CA PRO A 654 4.56 -9.15 9.74
C PRO A 654 4.54 -9.57 11.21
N SER A 655 5.59 -9.20 11.95
CA SER A 655 5.80 -9.55 13.36
C SER A 655 4.70 -8.98 14.26
N GLY A 656 4.11 -7.82 13.91
CA GLY A 656 2.93 -7.28 14.59
C GLY A 656 1.74 -8.25 14.64
N LEU A 657 1.56 -9.07 13.59
CA LEU A 657 0.53 -10.11 13.59
C LEU A 657 0.90 -11.29 14.52
N GLY A 658 2.19 -11.59 14.65
CA GLY A 658 2.70 -12.55 15.62
C GLY A 658 2.39 -12.12 17.06
N ILE A 659 2.63 -10.85 17.39
CA ILE A 659 2.30 -10.27 18.71
C ILE A 659 0.80 -10.36 18.99
N TYR A 660 -0.02 -10.04 17.99
CA TYR A 660 -1.47 -10.23 18.08
C TYR A 660 -1.83 -11.67 18.42
N PHE A 661 -1.30 -12.66 17.68
CA PHE A 661 -1.60 -14.06 17.92
C PHE A 661 -1.14 -14.54 19.29
N ILE A 662 0.05 -14.16 19.74
CA ILE A 662 0.55 -14.49 21.07
C ILE A 662 -0.38 -13.90 22.14
N THR A 663 -0.66 -12.60 22.09
CA THR A 663 -1.50 -11.90 23.06
C THR A 663 -2.91 -12.49 23.11
N SER A 664 -3.50 -12.68 21.93
CA SER A 664 -4.80 -13.32 21.75
C SER A 664 -4.81 -14.74 22.32
N SER A 665 -3.70 -15.47 22.14
CA SER A 665 -3.64 -16.87 22.59
C SER A 665 -3.51 -16.99 24.09
N LEU A 666 -2.67 -16.15 24.69
CA LEU A 666 -2.54 -16.01 26.13
C LEU A 666 -3.90 -15.65 26.73
N TRP A 667 -4.61 -14.67 26.15
CA TRP A 667 -5.94 -14.29 26.59
C TRP A 667 -6.91 -15.47 26.64
N GLN A 668 -7.01 -16.25 25.56
CA GLN A 668 -7.88 -17.43 25.53
C GLN A 668 -7.52 -18.48 26.60
N ILE A 669 -6.22 -18.70 26.82
CA ILE A 669 -5.76 -19.60 27.90
C ILE A 669 -6.23 -19.05 29.25
N GLY A 670 -6.09 -17.74 29.47
CA GLY A 670 -6.63 -17.04 30.64
C GLY A 670 -8.12 -17.22 30.81
N GLU A 671 -8.91 -16.91 29.79
CA GLU A 671 -10.37 -17.12 29.80
C GLU A 671 -10.72 -18.54 30.22
N ARG A 672 -10.05 -19.54 29.66
CA ARG A 672 -10.29 -20.95 30.00
C ARG A 672 -9.99 -21.26 31.47
N LEU A 673 -8.91 -20.69 32.02
CA LEU A 673 -8.53 -20.86 33.42
C LEU A 673 -9.48 -20.13 34.38
N LEU A 674 -10.11 -19.04 33.93
CA LEU A 674 -11.06 -18.25 34.71
C LEU A 674 -12.45 -18.89 34.81
N LEU A 675 -12.81 -19.77 33.88
CA LEU A 675 -14.10 -20.46 33.91
C LEU A 675 -14.18 -21.46 35.08
N PRO A 676 -15.25 -21.44 35.89
CA PRO A 676 -15.41 -22.38 36.98
C PRO A 676 -15.45 -23.83 36.45
N LYS A 677 -14.75 -24.73 37.14
CA LYS A 677 -14.93 -26.18 36.97
C LYS A 677 -16.35 -26.52 37.42
N VAL A 678 -17.33 -26.45 36.51
CA VAL A 678 -18.70 -26.90 36.83
C VAL A 678 -18.62 -28.36 37.27
N THR A 679 -19.02 -28.59 38.51
CA THR A 679 -19.09 -29.86 39.22
C THR A 679 -19.98 -30.82 38.45
N HIS A 680 -19.54 -32.06 38.32
CA HIS A 680 -20.28 -33.13 37.67
C HIS A 680 -21.67 -33.28 38.31
N ALA A 681 -22.74 -32.97 37.58
CA ALA A 681 -24.00 -33.64 37.83
C ALA A 681 -23.87 -35.00 37.14
N THR A 682 -23.50 -36.03 37.92
CA THR A 682 -23.55 -37.42 37.50
C THR A 682 -24.90 -37.69 36.85
N ILE A 683 -24.90 -38.01 35.55
CA ILE A 683 -26.07 -38.55 34.87
C ILE A 683 -26.32 -39.93 35.51
N PRO A 684 -27.46 -40.17 36.18
CA PRO A 684 -27.72 -41.47 36.77
C PRO A 684 -27.85 -42.52 35.65
N PRO A 685 -27.22 -43.70 35.80
CA PRO A 685 -27.33 -44.78 34.82
C PRO A 685 -28.74 -45.35 34.91
N GLY A 686 -29.56 -45.17 33.87
CA GLY A 686 -30.92 -45.71 33.86
C GLY A 686 -31.87 -45.15 32.80
N ALA A 687 -31.55 -44.07 32.09
CA ALA A 687 -32.41 -43.52 31.05
C ALA A 687 -32.23 -44.22 29.68
N SER A 688 -32.28 -45.56 29.68
CA SER A 688 -32.41 -46.40 28.48
C SER A 688 -33.66 -47.27 28.64
N GLY A 689 -34.83 -46.71 28.35
CA GLY A 689 -36.10 -47.43 28.44
C GLY A 689 -37.25 -46.50 28.11
N ASP A 690 -37.64 -46.48 26.84
CA ASP A 690 -39.03 -46.56 26.35
C ASP A 690 -39.16 -45.93 24.97
N ALA A 691 -39.18 -46.81 23.98
CA ALA A 691 -39.67 -46.52 22.65
C ALA A 691 -41.21 -46.58 22.67
N GLY A 692 -41.84 -45.41 22.80
CA GLY A 692 -43.27 -45.23 22.54
C GLY A 692 -43.46 -44.53 21.19
N SER A 693 -43.82 -45.29 20.17
CA SER A 693 -44.24 -44.79 18.85
C SER A 693 -45.48 -43.88 18.97
N PRO A 694 -45.60 -42.76 18.23
CA PRO A 694 -46.88 -42.08 18.07
C PRO A 694 -47.73 -42.75 16.97
N PRO A 695 -49.08 -42.70 17.08
CA PRO A 695 -49.99 -43.34 16.15
C PRO A 695 -50.16 -42.53 14.85
N GLY A 696 -50.57 -43.24 13.80
CA GLY A 696 -50.68 -42.73 12.44
C GLY A 696 -51.91 -41.86 12.13
N GLY A 697 -51.87 -41.32 10.91
CA GLY A 697 -52.92 -40.61 10.19
C GLY A 697 -52.23 -39.70 9.16
N GLY A 698 -52.55 -39.63 7.88
CA GLY A 698 -53.56 -40.21 7.02
C GLY A 698 -53.23 -39.68 5.60
N ARG A 699 -53.60 -40.46 4.59
CA ARG A 699 -53.12 -40.39 3.19
C ARG A 699 -53.95 -39.43 2.32
N GLY A 700 -53.32 -38.78 1.33
CA GLY A 700 -53.97 -38.22 0.12
C GLY A 700 -53.32 -36.90 -0.35
N GLY A 701 -52.98 -36.64 -1.61
CA GLY A 701 -52.99 -37.39 -2.85
C GLY A 701 -52.61 -36.48 -4.05
N LYS A 702 -51.98 -37.10 -5.07
CA LYS A 702 -51.92 -36.79 -6.54
C LYS A 702 -51.23 -35.53 -7.10
N GLY A 703 -50.32 -35.81 -8.08
CA GLY A 703 -50.34 -35.22 -9.45
C GLY A 703 -49.14 -34.36 -9.87
N GLY A 704 -48.30 -34.83 -10.82
CA GLY A 704 -47.34 -34.01 -11.61
C GLY A 704 -48.00 -33.37 -12.85
N PRO A 705 -47.28 -32.96 -13.94
CA PRO A 705 -45.83 -32.97 -14.19
C PRO A 705 -45.24 -31.70 -14.92
N ASP A 706 -43.95 -31.76 -15.26
CA ASP A 706 -43.17 -31.09 -16.33
C ASP A 706 -42.73 -29.61 -16.27
N GLY A 707 -41.44 -29.36 -16.64
CA GLY A 707 -40.99 -28.10 -17.26
C GLY A 707 -39.63 -27.50 -16.83
N ASP A 708 -38.55 -27.97 -17.46
CA ASP A 708 -37.27 -27.31 -17.84
C ASP A 708 -36.63 -26.14 -17.06
N GLY A 709 -35.32 -26.28 -16.79
CA GLY A 709 -34.41 -25.17 -16.42
C GLY A 709 -32.93 -25.57 -16.33
N ALA A 710 -32.14 -25.11 -17.30
CA ALA A 710 -30.70 -25.27 -17.54
C ALA A 710 -29.75 -24.99 -16.33
N PRO A 711 -28.47 -25.44 -16.37
CA PRO A 711 -27.62 -25.56 -15.19
C PRO A 711 -27.02 -24.22 -14.76
N SER A 712 -27.29 -23.80 -13.53
CA SER A 712 -26.56 -22.69 -12.90
C SER A 712 -25.18 -23.18 -12.44
N LYS A 713 -24.13 -22.52 -12.95
CA LYS A 713 -22.70 -22.68 -12.60
C LYS A 713 -22.48 -22.79 -11.08
N PRO A 714 -21.47 -23.53 -10.62
CA PRO A 714 -21.26 -23.77 -9.20
C PRO A 714 -20.83 -22.48 -8.50
N THR A 715 -21.73 -21.91 -7.70
CA THR A 715 -21.33 -21.02 -6.61
C THR A 715 -20.37 -21.79 -5.73
N GLY A 716 -19.16 -21.26 -5.56
CA GLY A 716 -18.08 -21.94 -4.86
C GLY A 716 -18.57 -22.48 -3.51
N LYS A 717 -18.19 -23.72 -3.18
CA LYS A 717 -18.60 -24.44 -1.97
C LYS A 717 -18.50 -23.59 -0.69
N LEU A 718 -17.61 -22.60 -0.69
CA LEU A 718 -17.44 -21.62 0.39
C LEU A 718 -18.61 -20.63 0.52
N ALA A 719 -19.18 -20.12 -0.58
CA ALA A 719 -20.34 -19.21 -0.55
C ALA A 719 -21.61 -19.93 -0.08
N GLN A 720 -21.80 -21.19 -0.50
CA GLN A 720 -22.90 -22.02 -0.01
C GLN A 720 -22.71 -22.40 1.47
N LEU A 721 -21.47 -22.63 1.90
CA LEU A 721 -21.13 -22.80 3.32
C LEU A 721 -21.44 -21.52 4.10
N TRP A 722 -21.11 -20.34 3.57
CA TRP A 722 -21.40 -19.05 4.19
C TRP A 722 -22.89 -18.78 4.33
N GLU A 723 -23.70 -19.09 3.32
CA GLU A 723 -25.15 -18.92 3.41
C GLU A 723 -25.79 -19.92 4.39
N ARG A 724 -25.36 -21.19 4.41
CA ARG A 724 -25.82 -22.16 5.42
C ARG A 724 -25.43 -21.75 6.83
N VAL A 725 -24.19 -21.29 7.03
CA VAL A 725 -23.70 -20.80 8.33
C VAL A 725 -24.49 -19.56 8.79
N LYS A 726 -24.85 -18.65 7.87
CA LYS A 726 -25.70 -17.49 8.20
C LYS A 726 -27.12 -17.91 8.57
N GLU A 727 -27.74 -18.80 7.80
CA GLU A 727 -29.08 -19.33 8.11
C GLU A 727 -29.11 -20.08 9.45
N GLU A 728 -28.04 -20.81 9.77
CA GLU A 728 -27.95 -21.61 10.98
C GLU A 728 -27.59 -20.75 12.20
N ALA A 729 -26.78 -19.70 12.03
CA ALA A 729 -26.58 -18.67 13.04
C ALA A 729 -27.85 -17.85 13.33
N ALA A 730 -28.70 -17.61 12.33
CA ALA A 730 -29.98 -16.93 12.50
C ALA A 730 -31.04 -17.78 13.23
N LYS A 731 -30.92 -19.11 13.19
CA LYS A 731 -31.81 -20.06 13.88
C LYS A 731 -31.42 -20.30 15.34
N ASP A 732 -30.29 -19.77 15.80
CA ASP A 732 -29.83 -19.92 17.18
C ASP A 732 -30.63 -18.98 18.12
N PRO A 733 -31.38 -19.50 19.11
CA PRO A 733 -32.17 -18.70 20.06
C PRO A 733 -31.32 -17.74 20.90
N THR A 734 -30.00 -17.89 20.87
CA THR A 734 -29.04 -17.02 21.57
C THR A 734 -28.88 -15.63 20.95
N ILE A 735 -29.19 -15.45 19.66
CA ILE A 735 -29.16 -14.15 18.95
C ILE A 735 -30.42 -13.32 19.23
N ARG A 736 -31.57 -14.00 19.43
CA ARG A 736 -32.87 -13.35 19.69
C ARG A 736 -32.91 -12.61 21.04
N ASN A 737 -32.11 -13.05 22.01
CA ASN A 737 -32.02 -12.42 23.33
C ASN A 737 -30.95 -11.32 23.45
N MET A 738 -30.35 -10.88 22.34
CA MET A 738 -29.35 -9.80 22.32
C MET A 738 -29.92 -8.45 21.87
N GLY A 739 -31.25 -8.25 22.02
CA GLY A 739 -31.88 -6.94 22.05
C GLY A 739 -31.61 -6.06 20.83
N LEU A 740 -32.09 -6.49 19.67
CA LEU A 740 -32.39 -5.58 18.56
C LEU A 740 -33.88 -5.70 18.23
N ASP A 741 -34.72 -5.25 19.17
CA ASP A 741 -36.12 -4.94 18.88
C ASP A 741 -36.16 -3.65 18.07
N LYS A 742 -36.22 -3.79 16.75
CA LYS A 742 -36.89 -2.81 15.90
C LYS A 742 -38.03 -3.55 15.22
N ASP A 743 -39.20 -3.51 15.85
CA ASP A 743 -40.49 -3.38 15.17
C ASP A 743 -41.63 -3.30 16.20
N GLN A 744 -41.79 -2.12 16.79
CA GLN A 744 -43.07 -1.64 17.31
C GLN A 744 -43.25 -0.18 16.90
N ASN A 745 -43.56 0.07 15.63
CA ASN A 745 -44.53 1.10 15.23
C ASN A 745 -44.76 1.02 13.72
N LYS A 746 -45.69 0.17 13.28
CA LYS A 746 -46.18 0.22 11.90
C LYS A 746 -47.57 -0.40 11.74
N ASP A 747 -48.47 -0.12 12.68
CA ASP A 747 -49.91 -0.28 12.48
C ASP A 747 -50.64 0.96 12.99
N ARG A 748 -50.45 2.06 12.27
CA ARG A 748 -51.37 3.20 12.19
C ARG A 748 -50.99 4.01 10.95
N ASP A 749 -52.01 4.36 10.17
CA ASP A 749 -51.97 5.14 8.93
C ASP A 749 -51.48 4.45 7.66
N ARG A 750 -52.37 3.63 7.08
CA ARG A 750 -52.56 3.61 5.62
C ARG A 750 -54.05 3.65 5.27
N GLY A 751 -54.60 4.85 5.29
CA GLY A 751 -55.87 5.17 4.66
C GLY A 751 -55.81 6.56 4.03
N LYS A 752 -55.99 6.62 2.70
CA LYS A 752 -56.15 7.82 1.83
C LYS A 752 -54.82 8.47 1.38
N GLY A 753 -54.58 8.76 0.10
CA GLY A 753 -55.41 8.63 -1.09
C GLY A 753 -54.61 8.85 -2.38
N LYS A 754 -55.07 8.26 -3.48
CA LYS A 754 -54.73 8.63 -4.85
C LYS A 754 -55.46 9.92 -5.24
N PRO A 755 -54.90 10.79 -6.11
CA PRO A 755 -55.65 11.90 -6.65
C PRO A 755 -56.33 11.51 -7.96
N ARG A 756 -57.60 11.87 -8.14
CA ARG A 756 -58.08 12.49 -9.39
C ARG A 756 -59.51 13.04 -9.27
N ALA A 757 -59.62 14.29 -9.71
CA ALA A 757 -60.74 14.97 -10.34
C ALA A 757 -62.04 15.20 -9.54
N ARG A 758 -62.34 16.49 -9.32
CA ARG A 758 -63.72 17.02 -9.27
C ARG A 758 -63.90 17.97 -10.46
N PRO A 759 -65.08 18.00 -11.09
CA PRO A 759 -65.72 19.23 -11.50
C PRO A 759 -66.81 19.58 -10.48
N GLY A 760 -66.81 20.83 -10.03
CA GLY A 760 -67.68 21.30 -8.95
C GLY A 760 -69.11 21.63 -9.37
N ARG A 761 -69.97 21.83 -8.37
CA ARG A 761 -70.90 22.97 -8.30
C ARG A 761 -71.69 23.00 -6.98
N ARG A 762 -71.88 24.25 -6.53
CA ARG A 762 -72.97 24.84 -5.71
C ARG A 762 -72.97 24.64 -4.20
N GLY A 763 -73.13 25.77 -3.52
CA GLY A 763 -73.40 25.92 -2.09
C GLY A 763 -72.52 27.01 -1.51
#